data_AF-B0KHK4-F1
#
_entry.id   AF-B0KHK4-F1
#
_cell.length_a   1.000
_cell.length_b   1.000
_cell.length_c   1.000
_cell.angle_alpha   90.00
_cell.angle_beta   90.00
_cell.angle_gamma   90.00
#
_symmetry.space_group_name_H-M   'P 1'
#
loop_
_entity.id
_entity.type
_entity.pdbx_description
1 polymer ?
#
loop_
_entity_poly.entity_id
_entity_poly.type
_entity_poly.pdbx_seq_one_letter_code
_entity_poly.pdbx_strand_id
1 'polypeptide(L)'
;MQRMIGVLMLATVTCQAAAQPKDADEQRQWLLDQVRRGEALHRDDLVRDALGRLQLLEPRNPDVLLAALSLALREKNSSAAEQLGARISAVAPGSLQARQASRLLELQHPESARRLQQARLLAVTGRYEEALAVYEQLFAGEPPSLELALDYWRVRGNLPGQRPGAIRQLQRLDQQYPGSAGLRQTLAGWLFAEKRDREALALLDQLSRDPGARDAAAQREFDYLAGQAVSASSAVAWQAFVQRYPASPLLAQASENLQQQRKLLADPAWQAGQRGKALLDKGRHAEAEAQLRRALRQYPDDASLHGALGYALMSQKRYDQANASFRAATDKEQDSYKISKWSDMVSASRYWAVIHSGDRALAANDLPTARSRYQQARQQRPNDEFALLGLADVLMAEGNTVAAERQFLQVRRMAPDNGIAVRGLMRVYQAQSPDKAQAFLDSLPARQQTQFASLRRSLALARLRQQGDEALQREDWSTASQVLNQAASLAPDEPWLVYQLANSLRHQGRTAEADAAFARVVQHQPHDPATRYAHGLFLESSDRDALALDSLGAIPQPAWTPDMHALEQRIQRRMTLASAQQLQAQGRNADATALLEASLARGEASPDDLMLLADWAAALGEPGKARGYYQRVLAVQPGRADARLGVMESAVAEGNLAQARHMLGVQVPQLAADDSNAQRRLAAVWVALGEHQQAARQLDRVAAQQTRPDPLLRRDAARLVAQEDPQRALDLYAAAMADAQMLDRAALAPRDDRALTLASREQEGDDWLARSLRSDVDALYRQRNTHVTLMHDYGWREDDGTPGTSELSKHSTLLHVDTPWQDGTAFARIERIGMDAGAFEQNDEGRYTPDFGSCQFVGQTADGKTLPACTGGSQTANGSVLALGWQGSRWAFDLGTTQGYAINNWLGGATVNGDLGQVGWSLTASRRPMSNSLLSFAGARDRPTGVRWGGVTANGATLGLSWGGVTANGATLGLSWDQGGDNGVWASLGHHWLYGENVADNQRTRAMAGYYHRVVEKADERVRVGLTLMHWRHDKDLSGYSLGQGGYYSPQRYSSVGVPVSYAWRNYDWSVLLEGSVSWSQAHSDSSRLYPHAHVNRKVLAQHGVDSNIDAMTEASDSSGLGYRVRGLFERRLSDQWVLGGGFDWQHSDDYAPSHGMLYLRYLFEPWRGNLALPVTPLEPYSEWR
;
A
#
# COMPACT_ATOMS: atom_id res chain seq x y z
N MET A 1 6.35 -50.40 -21.13
CA MET A 1 6.78 -49.12 -21.76
C MET A 1 7.42 -48.23 -20.70
N GLN A 2 8.24 -47.27 -21.10
CA GLN A 2 9.17 -46.54 -20.23
C GLN A 2 8.52 -45.37 -19.47
N ARG A 3 9.04 -45.07 -18.26
CA ARG A 3 9.41 -43.74 -17.66
C ARG A 3 8.48 -42.53 -17.93
N MET A 4 8.16 -41.61 -17.00
CA MET A 4 8.88 -41.12 -15.80
C MET A 4 8.02 -40.08 -15.00
N ILE A 5 8.28 -39.88 -13.69
CA ILE A 5 8.02 -38.65 -12.86
C ILE A 5 6.52 -38.28 -12.58
N GLY A 6 6.05 -37.83 -11.40
CA GLY A 6 6.67 -37.43 -10.12
C GLY A 6 6.36 -35.96 -9.73
N VAL A 7 5.18 -35.62 -9.19
CA VAL A 7 4.82 -35.52 -7.74
C VAL A 7 5.32 -34.25 -6.99
N LEU A 8 4.35 -33.38 -6.65
CA LEU A 8 4.22 -32.35 -5.58
C LEU A 8 5.22 -31.17 -5.35
N MET A 9 4.67 -29.95 -5.50
CA MET A 9 4.48 -28.88 -4.48
C MET A 9 5.62 -28.46 -3.50
N LEU A 10 6.06 -27.18 -3.55
CA LEU A 10 5.81 -26.14 -2.50
C LEU A 10 6.56 -24.80 -2.76
N ALA A 11 5.86 -23.70 -2.40
CA ALA A 11 6.30 -22.36 -1.89
C ALA A 11 7.81 -21.97 -1.81
N THR A 12 8.29 -20.71 -1.95
CA THR A 12 7.76 -19.32 -2.09
C THR A 12 8.97 -18.40 -2.45
N VAL A 13 8.88 -17.30 -3.21
CA VAL A 13 8.69 -15.88 -2.78
C VAL A 13 9.00 -14.97 -4.01
N THR A 14 8.46 -13.73 -4.07
CA THR A 14 8.78 -12.62 -5.02
C THR A 14 8.78 -12.91 -6.54
N CYS A 15 7.71 -12.47 -7.22
CA CYS A 15 7.87 -11.70 -8.45
C CYS A 15 6.87 -10.52 -8.40
N GLN A 16 7.38 -9.29 -8.38
CA GLN A 16 6.54 -8.09 -8.37
C GLN A 16 5.92 -7.90 -9.76
N ALA A 17 4.63 -8.22 -9.90
CA ALA A 17 3.85 -7.78 -11.06
C ALA A 17 3.66 -6.26 -10.95
N ALA A 18 4.42 -5.49 -11.73
CA ALA A 18 4.26 -4.05 -11.81
C ALA A 18 2.82 -3.73 -12.24
N ALA A 19 2.11 -2.95 -11.42
CA ALA A 19 0.71 -2.64 -11.64
C ALA A 19 0.48 -1.96 -13.00
N GLN A 20 -0.70 -2.17 -13.59
CA GLN A 20 -1.10 -1.34 -14.71
C GLN A 20 -1.19 0.13 -14.24
N PRO A 21 -0.70 1.07 -15.07
CA PRO A 21 -0.66 2.48 -14.70
C PRO A 21 -2.07 3.05 -14.48
N LYS A 22 -2.23 3.83 -13.42
CA LYS A 22 -3.55 4.24 -12.89
C LYS A 22 -4.05 5.58 -13.43
N ASP A 23 -3.15 6.41 -13.94
CA ASP A 23 -3.47 7.68 -14.59
C ASP A 23 -2.64 7.87 -15.88
N ALA A 24 -2.90 8.96 -16.61
CA ALA A 24 -2.23 9.25 -17.87
C ALA A 24 -0.70 9.52 -17.71
N ASP A 25 -0.23 9.89 -16.52
CA ASP A 25 1.17 10.23 -16.25
C ASP A 25 1.98 8.97 -15.89
N GLU A 26 1.43 8.08 -15.06
CA GLU A 26 1.94 6.72 -14.90
C GLU A 26 1.91 5.97 -16.23
N GLN A 27 0.85 6.12 -17.04
CA GLN A 27 0.71 5.40 -18.30
C GLN A 27 1.76 5.86 -19.31
N ARG A 28 2.00 7.17 -19.38
CA ARG A 28 3.10 7.78 -20.12
C ARG A 28 4.46 7.23 -19.65
N GLN A 29 4.75 7.25 -18.36
CA GLN A 29 6.06 6.84 -17.85
C GLN A 29 6.31 5.33 -18.02
N TRP A 30 5.30 4.50 -17.81
CA TRP A 30 5.36 3.05 -18.03
C TRP A 30 5.62 2.70 -19.51
N LEU A 31 4.96 3.40 -20.44
CA LEU A 31 5.21 3.25 -21.88
C LEU A 31 6.62 3.72 -22.26
N LEU A 32 7.12 4.83 -21.69
CA LEU A 32 8.50 5.29 -21.90
C LEU A 32 9.55 4.30 -21.36
N ASP A 33 9.28 3.60 -20.27
CA ASP A 33 10.13 2.50 -19.78
C ASP A 33 10.08 1.25 -20.67
N GLN A 34 8.94 0.95 -21.30
CA GLN A 34 8.88 -0.10 -22.32
C GLN A 34 9.73 0.26 -23.54
N VAL A 35 9.72 1.53 -23.98
CA VAL A 35 10.63 2.04 -25.02
C VAL A 35 12.09 1.82 -24.61
N ARG A 36 12.54 2.30 -23.44
CA ARG A 36 13.93 2.14 -22.97
C ARG A 36 14.39 0.68 -22.93
N ARG A 37 13.55 -0.24 -22.45
CA ARG A 37 13.84 -1.69 -22.44
C ARG A 37 13.90 -2.27 -23.85
N GLY A 38 13.02 -1.85 -24.76
CA GLY A 38 13.09 -2.21 -26.16
C GLY A 38 14.42 -1.80 -26.80
N GLU A 39 14.88 -0.56 -26.55
CA GLU A 39 16.16 -0.08 -27.06
C GLU A 39 17.36 -0.84 -26.48
N ALA A 40 17.38 -1.11 -25.18
CA ALA A 40 18.47 -1.85 -24.51
C ALA A 40 18.63 -3.29 -25.03
N LEU A 41 17.54 -3.88 -25.53
CA LEU A 41 17.47 -5.24 -26.07
C LEU A 41 17.43 -5.27 -27.61
N HIS A 42 17.62 -4.12 -28.27
CA HIS A 42 17.51 -3.96 -29.74
C HIS A 42 16.20 -4.50 -30.35
N ARG A 43 15.09 -4.36 -29.61
CA ARG A 43 13.73 -4.79 -29.98
C ARG A 43 12.86 -3.60 -30.38
N ASP A 44 13.03 -3.14 -31.61
CA ASP A 44 12.23 -2.03 -32.19
C ASP A 44 10.73 -2.37 -32.32
N ASP A 45 10.34 -3.65 -32.25
CA ASP A 45 8.95 -4.08 -32.22
C ASP A 45 8.22 -3.65 -30.93
N LEU A 46 8.88 -3.82 -29.78
CA LEU A 46 8.40 -3.32 -28.49
C LEU A 46 8.36 -1.78 -28.43
N VAL A 47 9.37 -1.13 -29.02
CA VAL A 47 9.45 0.33 -29.08
C VAL A 47 8.27 0.92 -29.88
N ARG A 48 7.89 0.29 -30.99
CA ARG A 48 6.83 0.78 -31.88
C ARG A 48 5.43 0.69 -31.26
N ASP A 49 5.08 -0.41 -30.58
CA ASP A 49 3.78 -0.55 -29.88
C ASP A 49 3.64 0.46 -28.73
N ALA A 50 4.69 0.64 -27.93
CA ALA A 50 4.67 1.61 -26.83
C ALA A 50 4.54 3.06 -27.34
N LEU A 51 5.25 3.42 -28.42
CA LEU A 51 5.18 4.76 -29.02
C LEU A 51 3.83 5.09 -29.67
N GLY A 52 3.19 4.13 -30.34
CA GLY A 52 1.87 4.34 -30.95
C GLY A 52 0.81 4.77 -29.93
N ARG A 53 0.87 4.21 -28.72
CA ARG A 53 -0.02 4.56 -27.60
C ARG A 53 0.32 5.94 -27.01
N LEU A 54 1.62 6.23 -26.82
CA LEU A 54 2.10 7.53 -26.34
C LEU A 54 1.71 8.70 -27.25
N GLN A 55 1.75 8.51 -28.57
CA GLN A 55 1.43 9.57 -29.54
C GLN A 55 -0.06 9.95 -29.56
N LEU A 56 -0.96 9.03 -29.17
CA LEU A 56 -2.38 9.30 -28.99
C LEU A 56 -2.67 10.05 -27.68
N LEU A 57 -1.96 9.70 -26.61
CA LEU A 57 -2.10 10.31 -25.28
C LEU A 57 -1.51 11.73 -25.22
N GLU A 58 -0.29 11.93 -25.70
CA GLU A 58 0.38 13.23 -25.70
C GLU A 58 1.14 13.51 -27.01
N PRO A 59 0.44 13.94 -28.09
CA PRO A 59 1.05 14.26 -29.38
C PRO A 59 2.02 15.47 -29.35
N ARG A 60 2.25 16.11 -28.21
CA ARG A 60 3.15 17.27 -28.04
C ARG A 60 4.28 17.03 -27.03
N ASN A 61 4.40 15.84 -26.44
CA ASN A 61 5.45 15.59 -25.44
C ASN A 61 6.85 15.49 -26.07
N PRO A 62 7.86 16.26 -25.61
CA PRO A 62 9.21 16.24 -26.19
C PRO A 62 9.94 14.89 -26.12
N ASP A 63 9.77 14.10 -25.05
CA ASP A 63 10.41 12.79 -24.90
C ASP A 63 9.79 11.74 -25.82
N VAL A 64 8.45 11.75 -25.95
CA VAL A 64 7.72 10.91 -26.91
C VAL A 64 8.14 11.23 -28.35
N LEU A 65 8.26 12.52 -28.67
CA LEU A 65 8.71 12.98 -29.99
C LEU A 65 10.17 12.62 -30.26
N LEU A 66 11.06 12.70 -29.27
CA LEU A 66 12.48 12.33 -29.40
C LEU A 66 12.67 10.82 -29.57
N ALA A 67 11.92 10.00 -28.82
CA ALA A 67 11.91 8.55 -28.99
C ALA A 67 11.35 8.14 -30.37
N ALA A 68 10.28 8.81 -30.83
CA ALA A 68 9.75 8.63 -32.18
C ALA A 68 10.74 9.04 -33.28
N LEU A 69 11.48 10.14 -33.10
CA LEU A 69 12.56 10.56 -34.01
C LEU A 69 13.68 9.52 -34.03
N SER A 70 14.06 8.98 -32.87
CA SER A 70 15.11 7.96 -32.76
C SER A 70 14.71 6.66 -33.46
N LEU A 71 13.45 6.22 -33.33
CA LEU A 71 12.91 5.09 -34.09
C LEU A 71 12.87 5.39 -35.60
N ALA A 72 12.38 6.57 -36.02
CA ALA A 72 12.31 6.95 -37.44
C ALA A 72 13.69 6.97 -38.12
N LEU A 73 14.74 7.37 -37.39
CA LEU A 73 16.13 7.29 -37.87
C LEU A 73 16.63 5.84 -37.99
N ARG A 74 16.29 4.94 -37.05
CA ARG A 74 16.60 3.50 -37.16
C ARG A 74 15.86 2.85 -38.34
N GLU A 75 14.62 3.27 -38.59
CA GLU A 75 13.80 2.88 -39.75
C GLU A 75 14.21 3.57 -41.08
N LYS A 76 15.20 4.47 -41.05
CA LYS A 76 15.73 5.24 -42.19
C LYS A 76 14.70 6.18 -42.87
N ASN A 77 13.69 6.62 -42.14
CA ASN A 77 12.67 7.55 -42.64
C ASN A 77 13.07 9.02 -42.35
N SER A 78 14.03 9.55 -43.13
CA SER A 78 14.60 10.88 -42.90
C SER A 78 13.58 12.02 -42.95
N SER A 79 12.60 11.96 -43.86
CA SER A 79 11.54 12.98 -43.98
C SER A 79 10.69 13.07 -42.70
N ALA A 80 10.31 11.93 -42.11
CA ALA A 80 9.60 11.92 -40.83
C ALA A 80 10.48 12.41 -39.67
N ALA A 81 11.77 12.06 -39.66
CA ALA A 81 12.71 12.51 -38.63
C ALA A 81 12.94 14.04 -38.66
N GLU A 82 13.07 14.65 -39.84
CA GLU A 82 13.18 16.11 -40.01
C GLU A 82 11.91 16.84 -39.54
N GLN A 83 10.73 16.33 -39.91
CA GLN A 83 9.45 16.89 -39.45
C GLN A 83 9.28 16.80 -37.93
N LEU A 84 9.67 15.67 -37.32
CA LEU A 84 9.68 15.51 -35.86
C LEU A 84 10.68 16.46 -35.19
N GLY A 85 11.88 16.65 -35.75
CA GLY A 85 12.88 17.60 -35.25
C GLY A 85 12.40 19.06 -35.26
N ALA A 86 11.77 19.47 -36.36
CA ALA A 86 11.14 20.79 -36.46
C ALA A 86 10.01 20.96 -35.42
N ARG A 87 9.19 19.92 -35.22
CA ARG A 87 8.10 19.92 -34.24
C ARG A 87 8.59 19.97 -32.79
N ILE A 88 9.64 19.23 -32.43
CA ILE A 88 10.29 19.32 -31.11
C ILE A 88 10.83 20.74 -30.88
N SER A 89 11.50 21.31 -31.89
CA SER A 89 12.07 22.65 -31.81
C SER A 89 11.02 23.75 -31.64
N ALA A 90 9.83 23.58 -32.23
CA ALA A 90 8.70 24.50 -32.08
C ALA A 90 7.95 24.36 -30.74
N VAL A 91 7.83 23.12 -30.21
CA VAL A 91 7.07 22.86 -28.98
C VAL A 91 7.91 23.08 -27.71
N ALA A 92 9.22 22.81 -27.76
CA ALA A 92 10.11 22.94 -26.60
C ALA A 92 11.48 23.56 -26.99
N PRO A 93 11.50 24.83 -27.44
CA PRO A 93 12.72 25.51 -27.87
C PRO A 93 13.76 25.55 -26.73
N GLY A 94 15.02 25.19 -27.04
CA GLY A 94 16.14 25.19 -26.08
C GLY A 94 16.20 24.02 -25.10
N SER A 95 15.21 23.12 -25.10
CA SER A 95 15.20 21.90 -24.25
C SER A 95 16.37 20.95 -24.54
N LEU A 96 16.66 20.03 -23.60
CA LEU A 96 17.65 18.96 -23.81
C LEU A 96 17.23 18.09 -24.99
N GLN A 97 15.93 17.77 -25.08
CA GLN A 97 15.34 16.98 -26.15
C GLN A 97 15.49 17.66 -27.50
N ALA A 98 15.33 18.99 -27.58
CA ALA A 98 15.62 19.75 -28.80
C ALA A 98 17.10 19.69 -29.20
N ARG A 99 18.04 19.76 -28.23
CA ARG A 99 19.48 19.61 -28.51
C ARG A 99 19.84 18.19 -28.97
N GLN A 100 19.28 17.17 -28.32
CA GLN A 100 19.50 15.77 -28.68
C GLN A 100 18.91 15.45 -30.06
N ALA A 101 17.69 15.88 -30.36
CA ALA A 101 17.08 15.78 -31.68
C ALA A 101 17.96 16.47 -32.75
N SER A 102 18.43 17.69 -32.47
CA SER A 102 19.32 18.42 -33.40
C SER A 102 20.60 17.65 -33.69
N ARG A 103 21.28 17.10 -32.65
CA ARG A 103 22.49 16.29 -32.84
C ARG A 103 22.20 14.98 -33.58
N LEU A 104 21.09 14.30 -33.30
CA LEU A 104 20.71 13.06 -34.00
C LEU A 104 20.47 13.27 -35.49
N LEU A 105 19.90 14.41 -35.87
CA LEU A 105 19.73 14.84 -37.26
C LEU A 105 21.06 15.28 -37.88
N GLU A 106 21.89 16.05 -37.15
CA GLU A 106 23.22 16.46 -37.60
C GLU A 106 24.13 15.26 -37.90
N LEU A 107 24.03 14.20 -37.11
CA LEU A 107 24.75 12.93 -37.33
C LEU A 107 24.30 12.18 -38.60
N GLN A 108 23.18 12.54 -39.22
CA GLN A 108 22.80 12.04 -40.56
C GLN A 108 23.55 12.76 -41.69
N HIS A 109 24.14 13.94 -41.45
CA HIS A 109 24.94 14.61 -42.47
C HIS A 109 26.21 13.80 -42.80
N PRO A 110 26.57 13.64 -44.08
CA PRO A 110 27.71 12.80 -44.48
C PRO A 110 29.07 13.19 -43.88
N GLU A 111 29.23 14.43 -43.40
CA GLU A 111 30.46 14.86 -42.73
C GLU A 111 30.51 14.38 -41.27
N SER A 112 29.49 14.68 -40.47
CA SER A 112 29.39 14.27 -39.06
C SER A 112 29.37 12.73 -38.92
N ALA A 113 28.69 12.03 -39.83
CA ALA A 113 28.72 10.56 -39.92
C ALA A 113 30.15 10.03 -40.15
N ARG A 114 30.95 10.67 -41.02
CA ARG A 114 32.36 10.29 -41.26
C ARG A 114 33.24 10.55 -40.04
N ARG A 115 33.06 11.69 -39.36
CA ARG A 115 33.79 12.01 -38.12
C ARG A 115 33.49 11.00 -36.99
N LEU A 116 32.24 10.56 -36.86
CA LEU A 116 31.86 9.53 -35.88
C LEU A 116 32.57 8.19 -36.14
N GLN A 117 32.63 7.76 -37.41
CA GLN A 117 33.35 6.53 -37.78
C GLN A 117 34.87 6.65 -37.58
N GLN A 118 35.45 7.83 -37.81
CA GLN A 118 36.85 8.11 -37.51
C GLN A 118 37.15 7.98 -36.01
N ALA A 119 36.28 8.48 -35.13
CA ALA A 119 36.43 8.36 -33.68
C ALA A 119 36.39 6.88 -33.23
N ARG A 120 35.47 6.08 -33.78
CA ARG A 120 35.39 4.62 -33.57
C ARG A 120 36.68 3.90 -34.03
N LEU A 121 37.26 4.26 -35.17
CA LEU A 121 38.50 3.67 -35.66
C LEU A 121 39.70 4.00 -34.76
N LEU A 122 39.86 5.27 -34.37
CA LEU A 122 40.94 5.71 -33.47
C LEU A 122 40.90 4.96 -32.13
N ALA A 123 39.70 4.76 -31.58
CA ALA A 123 39.49 3.97 -30.36
C ALA A 123 40.03 2.54 -30.46
N VAL A 124 39.71 1.82 -31.54
CA VAL A 124 40.15 0.43 -31.75
C VAL A 124 41.68 0.33 -31.87
N THR A 125 42.34 1.37 -32.38
CA THR A 125 43.82 1.42 -32.49
C THR A 125 44.56 1.84 -31.21
N GLY A 126 43.85 2.04 -30.10
CA GLY A 126 44.46 2.47 -28.83
C GLY A 126 44.75 3.98 -28.71
N ARG A 127 44.35 4.79 -29.71
CA ARG A 127 44.57 6.25 -29.75
C ARG A 127 43.44 6.99 -29.04
N TYR A 128 43.28 6.69 -27.75
CA TYR A 128 42.10 7.07 -26.99
C TYR A 128 41.95 8.57 -26.74
N GLU A 129 43.04 9.34 -26.63
CA GLU A 129 42.99 10.80 -26.42
C GLU A 129 42.39 11.50 -27.65
N GLU A 130 42.86 11.11 -28.83
CA GLU A 130 42.41 11.66 -30.12
C GLU A 130 40.98 11.22 -30.45
N ALA A 131 40.64 9.95 -30.19
CA ALA A 131 39.27 9.45 -30.31
C ALA A 131 38.30 10.26 -29.43
N LEU A 132 38.68 10.53 -28.18
CA LEU A 132 37.86 11.31 -27.25
C LEU A 132 37.66 12.75 -27.73
N ALA A 133 38.71 13.40 -28.23
CA ALA A 133 38.61 14.77 -28.76
C ALA A 133 37.59 14.90 -29.90
N VAL A 134 37.51 13.90 -30.81
CA VAL A 134 36.50 13.89 -31.88
C VAL A 134 35.09 13.66 -31.32
N TYR A 135 34.91 12.77 -30.33
CA TYR A 135 33.61 12.59 -29.69
C TYR A 135 33.14 13.84 -28.92
N GLU A 136 34.03 14.57 -28.25
CA GLU A 136 33.67 15.81 -27.57
C GLU A 136 33.20 16.89 -28.55
N GLN A 137 33.76 16.95 -29.76
CA GLN A 137 33.29 17.86 -30.81
C GLN A 137 31.89 17.48 -31.35
N LEU A 138 31.57 16.17 -31.41
CA LEU A 138 30.29 15.69 -31.93
C LEU A 138 29.16 15.72 -30.89
N PHE A 139 29.47 15.48 -29.61
CA PHE A 139 28.46 15.30 -28.56
C PHE A 139 28.47 16.40 -27.49
N ALA A 140 29.56 17.18 -27.37
CA ALA A 140 29.76 18.17 -26.30
C ALA A 140 29.44 17.61 -24.89
N GLY A 141 29.98 16.42 -24.57
CA GLY A 141 29.74 15.71 -23.31
C GLY A 141 28.37 15.03 -23.14
N GLU A 142 27.41 15.23 -24.04
CA GLU A 142 26.04 14.73 -23.97
C GLU A 142 25.73 13.78 -25.16
N PRO A 143 26.15 12.50 -25.13
CA PRO A 143 25.87 11.54 -26.20
C PRO A 143 24.35 11.31 -26.33
N PRO A 144 23.79 11.30 -27.55
CA PRO A 144 22.33 11.35 -27.74
C PRO A 144 21.62 9.99 -27.70
N SER A 145 22.33 8.87 -27.52
CA SER A 145 21.75 7.52 -27.39
C SER A 145 22.63 6.57 -26.57
N LEU A 146 22.05 5.46 -26.08
CA LEU A 146 22.75 4.44 -25.30
C LEU A 146 23.99 3.88 -26.02
N GLU A 147 23.87 3.50 -27.30
CA GLU A 147 24.97 2.92 -28.08
C GLU A 147 26.18 3.87 -28.14
N LEU A 148 25.91 5.14 -28.47
CA LEU A 148 26.94 6.18 -28.58
C LEU A 148 27.56 6.52 -27.22
N ALA A 149 26.79 6.44 -26.14
CA ALA A 149 27.30 6.60 -24.79
C ALA A 149 28.26 5.47 -24.39
N LEU A 150 27.97 4.21 -24.75
CA LEU A 150 28.86 3.08 -24.45
C LEU A 150 30.22 3.22 -25.14
N ASP A 151 30.25 3.65 -26.41
CA ASP A 151 31.50 3.89 -27.14
C ASP A 151 32.32 5.02 -26.51
N TYR A 152 31.67 6.15 -26.23
CA TYR A 152 32.31 7.31 -25.59
C TYR A 152 32.96 6.94 -24.25
N TRP A 153 32.25 6.23 -23.36
CA TRP A 153 32.79 5.85 -22.06
C TRP A 153 33.85 4.74 -22.14
N ARG A 154 33.81 3.84 -23.13
CA ARG A 154 34.89 2.87 -23.41
C ARG A 154 36.21 3.56 -23.78
N VAL A 155 36.15 4.58 -24.63
CA VAL A 155 37.33 5.38 -25.00
C VAL A 155 37.88 6.12 -23.78
N ARG A 156 37.02 6.89 -23.09
CA ARG A 156 37.42 7.68 -21.94
C ARG A 156 37.97 6.81 -20.79
N GLY A 157 37.44 5.60 -20.62
CA GLY A 157 37.89 4.64 -19.60
C GLY A 157 39.26 4.00 -19.84
N ASN A 158 39.83 4.13 -21.04
CA ASN A 158 41.19 3.68 -21.32
C ASN A 158 42.27 4.69 -20.89
N LEU A 159 41.92 5.96 -20.69
CA LEU A 159 42.89 7.02 -20.43
C LEU A 159 43.42 7.00 -18.99
N PRO A 160 44.71 7.37 -18.77
CA PRO A 160 45.31 7.41 -17.45
C PRO A 160 44.47 8.24 -16.46
N GLY A 161 44.12 7.63 -15.33
CA GLY A 161 43.30 8.27 -14.28
C GLY A 161 41.81 8.45 -14.60
N GLN A 162 41.36 8.23 -15.83
CA GLN A 162 39.96 8.44 -16.24
C GLN A 162 39.09 7.18 -16.07
N ARG A 163 39.69 5.98 -16.00
CA ARG A 163 38.98 4.70 -15.82
C ARG A 163 37.99 4.66 -14.65
N PRO A 164 38.29 5.17 -13.44
CA PRO A 164 37.32 5.21 -12.34
C PRO A 164 36.11 6.10 -12.64
N GLY A 165 36.27 7.13 -13.48
CA GLY A 165 35.17 7.99 -13.93
C GLY A 165 34.26 7.30 -14.93
N ALA A 166 34.83 6.61 -15.92
CA ALA A 166 34.07 5.84 -16.91
C ALA A 166 33.27 4.69 -16.28
N ILE A 167 33.87 3.95 -15.32
CA ILE A 167 33.18 2.90 -14.55
C ILE A 167 31.88 3.42 -13.92
N ARG A 168 31.91 4.59 -13.25
CA ARG A 168 30.73 5.18 -12.60
C ARG A 168 29.61 5.54 -13.58
N GLN A 169 29.94 5.96 -14.80
CA GLN A 169 28.95 6.35 -15.79
C GLN A 169 28.34 5.14 -16.50
N LEU A 170 29.13 4.10 -16.78
CA LEU A 170 28.61 2.82 -17.27
C LEU A 170 27.63 2.18 -16.26
N GLN A 171 27.93 2.28 -14.95
CA GLN A 171 27.01 1.81 -13.89
C GLN A 171 25.66 2.54 -13.88
N ARG A 172 25.63 3.86 -14.17
CA ARG A 172 24.37 4.62 -14.30
C ARG A 172 23.57 4.23 -15.55
N LEU A 173 24.26 3.95 -16.66
CA LEU A 173 23.61 3.49 -17.88
C LEU A 173 22.96 2.11 -17.70
N ASP A 174 23.56 1.19 -16.93
CA ASP A 174 22.96 -0.12 -16.61
C ASP A 174 21.65 0.00 -15.82
N GLN A 175 21.52 1.05 -14.99
CA GLN A 175 20.30 1.35 -14.25
C GLN A 175 19.20 1.97 -15.12
N GLN A 176 19.57 2.83 -16.08
CA GLN A 176 18.63 3.47 -17.01
C GLN A 176 18.16 2.54 -18.14
N TYR A 177 19.00 1.57 -18.52
CA TYR A 177 18.77 0.62 -19.61
C TYR A 177 18.99 -0.83 -19.11
N PRO A 178 18.13 -1.32 -18.20
CA PRO A 178 18.31 -2.62 -17.57
C PRO A 178 18.22 -3.76 -18.58
N GLY A 179 19.24 -4.63 -18.58
CA GLY A 179 19.31 -5.84 -19.43
C GLY A 179 20.46 -5.88 -20.45
N SER A 180 21.32 -4.86 -20.52
CA SER A 180 22.41 -4.82 -21.52
C SER A 180 23.63 -5.69 -21.13
N ALA A 181 23.73 -6.90 -21.69
CA ALA A 181 24.86 -7.81 -21.44
C ALA A 181 26.22 -7.23 -21.88
N GLY A 182 26.27 -6.53 -23.03
CA GLY A 182 27.51 -5.93 -23.56
C GLY A 182 28.06 -4.77 -22.71
N LEU A 183 27.19 -4.05 -21.99
CA LEU A 183 27.60 -3.07 -20.98
C LEU A 183 28.31 -3.78 -19.83
N ARG A 184 27.69 -4.82 -19.26
CA ARG A 184 28.21 -5.55 -18.10
C ARG A 184 29.53 -6.28 -18.38
N GLN A 185 29.70 -6.88 -19.56
CA GLN A 185 30.99 -7.46 -19.98
C GLN A 185 32.12 -6.42 -20.05
N THR A 186 31.81 -5.21 -20.54
CA THR A 186 32.76 -4.08 -20.60
C THR A 186 33.19 -3.67 -19.19
N LEU A 187 32.23 -3.55 -18.26
CA LEU A 187 32.46 -3.20 -16.87
C LEU A 187 33.35 -4.22 -16.14
N ALA A 188 33.15 -5.53 -16.39
CA ALA A 188 33.95 -6.59 -15.77
C ALA A 188 35.45 -6.51 -16.14
N GLY A 189 35.79 -6.15 -17.38
CA GLY A 189 37.18 -6.00 -17.82
C GLY A 189 37.92 -4.87 -17.10
N TRP A 190 37.24 -3.74 -16.85
CA TRP A 190 37.85 -2.59 -16.17
C TRP A 190 38.10 -2.82 -14.68
N LEU A 191 37.36 -3.73 -14.05
CA LEU A 191 37.56 -4.06 -12.64
C LEU A 191 38.87 -4.84 -12.42
N PHE A 192 39.19 -5.85 -13.24
CA PHE A 192 40.50 -6.55 -13.15
C PHE A 192 41.69 -5.62 -13.41
N ALA A 193 41.60 -4.73 -14.41
CA ALA A 193 42.70 -3.81 -14.75
C ALA A 193 43.09 -2.87 -13.58
N GLU A 194 42.14 -2.58 -12.67
CA GLU A 194 42.35 -1.78 -11.46
C GLU A 194 42.67 -2.63 -10.22
N LYS A 195 43.01 -3.91 -10.38
CA LYS A 195 43.24 -4.89 -9.28
C LYS A 195 42.01 -5.06 -8.36
N ARG A 196 40.81 -4.87 -8.91
CA ARG A 196 39.51 -5.13 -8.22
C ARG A 196 38.99 -6.51 -8.58
N ASP A 197 39.91 -7.48 -8.53
CA ASP A 197 39.74 -8.84 -9.05
C ASP A 197 38.48 -9.52 -8.49
N ARG A 198 38.18 -9.28 -7.21
CA ARG A 198 36.98 -9.80 -6.52
C ARG A 198 35.66 -9.29 -7.10
N GLU A 199 35.56 -8.00 -7.43
CA GLU A 199 34.34 -7.42 -8.01
C GLU A 199 34.16 -7.83 -9.47
N ALA A 200 35.28 -7.96 -10.19
CA ALA A 200 35.31 -8.43 -11.55
C ALA A 200 34.78 -9.86 -11.65
N LEU A 201 35.25 -10.77 -10.77
CA LEU A 201 34.77 -12.15 -10.66
C LEU A 201 33.28 -12.25 -10.30
N ALA A 202 32.74 -11.33 -9.48
CA ALA A 202 31.33 -11.32 -9.12
C ALA A 202 30.41 -10.90 -10.29
N LEU A 203 30.85 -9.94 -11.12
CA LEU A 203 30.10 -9.55 -12.32
C LEU A 203 30.14 -10.63 -13.41
N LEU A 204 31.25 -11.36 -13.49
CA LEU A 204 31.39 -12.57 -14.31
C LEU A 204 30.45 -13.71 -13.87
N ASP A 205 30.21 -13.88 -12.56
CA ASP A 205 29.20 -14.82 -12.05
C ASP A 205 27.76 -14.44 -12.48
N GLN A 206 27.40 -13.15 -12.43
CA GLN A 206 26.09 -12.70 -12.92
C GLN A 206 25.92 -12.96 -14.43
N LEU A 207 26.97 -12.72 -15.22
CA LEU A 207 27.01 -13.02 -16.65
C LEU A 207 26.99 -14.52 -16.95
N SER A 208 27.45 -15.38 -16.03
CA SER A 208 27.38 -16.84 -16.20
C SER A 208 25.94 -17.38 -16.30
N ARG A 209 24.97 -16.63 -15.79
CA ARG A 209 23.55 -16.99 -15.75
C ARG A 209 22.82 -16.62 -17.05
N ASP A 210 23.36 -15.66 -17.81
CA ASP A 210 22.95 -15.38 -19.18
C ASP A 210 23.59 -16.43 -20.12
N PRO A 211 22.80 -17.27 -20.82
CA PRO A 211 23.34 -18.25 -21.76
C PRO A 211 24.22 -17.64 -22.86
N GLY A 212 23.98 -16.39 -23.25
CA GLY A 212 24.75 -15.68 -24.28
C GLY A 212 26.08 -15.10 -23.79
N ALA A 213 26.36 -15.08 -22.48
CA ALA A 213 27.54 -14.41 -21.90
C ALA A 213 28.47 -15.31 -21.07
N ARG A 214 28.10 -16.58 -20.85
CA ARG A 214 28.77 -17.50 -19.90
C ARG A 214 30.23 -17.81 -20.23
N ASP A 215 30.55 -18.22 -21.44
CA ASP A 215 31.89 -18.79 -21.72
C ASP A 215 32.99 -17.72 -21.74
N ALA A 216 32.62 -16.49 -22.13
CA ALA A 216 33.49 -15.31 -22.04
C ALA A 216 33.88 -14.96 -20.59
N ALA A 217 33.07 -15.38 -19.61
CA ALA A 217 33.40 -15.23 -18.19
C ALA A 217 34.48 -16.23 -17.75
N ALA A 218 34.41 -17.49 -18.19
CA ALA A 218 35.30 -18.55 -17.73
C ALA A 218 36.78 -18.32 -18.11
N GLN A 219 37.07 -17.88 -19.34
CA GLN A 219 38.45 -17.65 -19.80
C GLN A 219 39.21 -16.64 -18.93
N ARG A 220 38.55 -15.56 -18.54
CA ARG A 220 39.18 -14.42 -17.87
C ARG A 220 39.68 -14.72 -16.45
N GLU A 221 39.18 -15.78 -15.82
CA GLU A 221 39.60 -16.18 -14.48
C GLU A 221 40.87 -17.06 -14.47
N PHE A 222 41.19 -17.74 -15.58
CA PHE A 222 42.30 -18.70 -15.65
C PHE A 222 43.69 -18.02 -15.67
N ASP A 223 43.89 -17.06 -16.57
CA ASP A 223 45.20 -16.47 -16.89
C ASP A 223 45.87 -15.79 -15.67
N TYR A 224 45.06 -15.37 -14.69
CA TYR A 224 45.48 -14.73 -13.45
C TYR A 224 46.36 -15.63 -12.55
N LEU A 225 46.14 -16.95 -12.56
CA LEU A 225 46.66 -17.84 -11.50
C LEU A 225 48.14 -18.27 -11.67
N ALA A 226 48.78 -17.97 -12.79
CA ALA A 226 50.09 -18.55 -13.16
C ALA A 226 51.35 -17.84 -12.63
N GLY A 227 51.26 -16.59 -12.16
CA GLY A 227 52.43 -15.70 -12.00
C GLY A 227 53.08 -15.57 -10.60
N GLN A 228 53.10 -16.60 -9.75
CA GLN A 228 53.38 -16.45 -8.29
C GLN A 228 54.66 -17.15 -7.78
N ALA A 229 55.33 -16.54 -6.79
CA ALA A 229 56.57 -17.06 -6.17
C ALA A 229 56.33 -18.27 -5.24
N VAL A 230 57.36 -19.12 -5.06
CA VAL A 230 57.28 -20.39 -4.31
C VAL A 230 56.83 -20.15 -2.87
N SER A 231 55.58 -20.53 -2.58
CA SER A 231 54.91 -20.24 -1.31
C SER A 231 53.72 -21.19 -1.09
N ALA A 232 53.04 -21.08 0.05
CA ALA A 232 51.91 -21.95 0.37
C ALA A 232 50.58 -21.53 -0.29
N SER A 233 50.40 -20.24 -0.64
CA SER A 233 49.11 -19.69 -1.09
C SER A 233 48.83 -19.95 -2.57
N SER A 234 49.86 -19.92 -3.42
CA SER A 234 49.80 -20.23 -4.85
C SER A 234 49.24 -21.63 -5.17
N ALA A 235 49.28 -22.55 -4.20
CA ALA A 235 48.75 -23.90 -4.33
C ALA A 235 47.20 -23.97 -4.31
N VAL A 236 46.52 -23.08 -3.57
CA VAL A 236 45.08 -23.29 -3.26
C VAL A 236 44.15 -22.78 -4.36
N ALA A 237 44.47 -21.63 -4.97
CA ALA A 237 43.55 -20.93 -5.87
C ALA A 237 43.23 -21.72 -7.16
N TRP A 238 44.19 -22.50 -7.65
CA TRP A 238 44.03 -23.39 -8.81
C TRP A 238 42.91 -24.44 -8.65
N GLN A 239 42.52 -24.79 -7.41
CA GLN A 239 41.52 -25.83 -7.17
C GLN A 239 40.06 -25.34 -7.26
N ALA A 240 39.80 -24.03 -7.08
CA ALA A 240 38.44 -23.48 -7.07
C ALA A 240 37.90 -23.19 -8.48
N PHE A 241 38.77 -22.76 -9.39
CA PHE A 241 38.47 -22.49 -10.81
C PHE A 241 37.75 -23.68 -11.48
N VAL A 242 38.20 -24.89 -11.15
CA VAL A 242 37.72 -26.19 -11.65
C VAL A 242 36.23 -26.45 -11.34
N GLN A 243 35.63 -25.78 -10.34
CA GLN A 243 34.27 -26.06 -9.89
C GLN A 243 33.20 -25.13 -10.46
N ARG A 244 33.51 -23.84 -10.71
CA ARG A 244 32.49 -22.83 -11.10
C ARG A 244 32.01 -22.99 -12.55
N TYR A 245 32.89 -23.44 -13.43
CA TYR A 245 32.59 -23.60 -14.84
C TYR A 245 32.66 -25.09 -15.24
N PRO A 246 31.73 -25.94 -14.78
CA PRO A 246 31.77 -27.39 -15.03
C PRO A 246 31.59 -27.76 -16.51
N ALA A 247 31.17 -26.81 -17.35
CA ALA A 247 31.08 -26.92 -18.80
C ALA A 247 32.19 -26.14 -19.55
N SER A 248 33.21 -25.61 -18.86
CA SER A 248 34.30 -24.83 -19.48
C SER A 248 35.40 -25.74 -20.08
N PRO A 249 36.04 -25.33 -21.19
CA PRO A 249 37.19 -26.03 -21.77
C PRO A 249 38.46 -26.11 -20.89
N LEU A 250 38.61 -25.30 -19.84
CA LEU A 250 39.92 -25.01 -19.20
C LEU A 250 40.30 -25.92 -18.02
N LEU A 251 39.62 -27.05 -17.83
CA LEU A 251 39.63 -27.81 -16.58
C LEU A 251 40.98 -28.46 -16.18
N ALA A 252 41.77 -28.94 -17.15
CA ALA A 252 42.88 -29.87 -16.88
C ALA A 252 44.17 -29.19 -16.38
N GLN A 253 44.61 -28.13 -17.07
CA GLN A 253 45.91 -27.46 -16.82
C GLN A 253 46.05 -26.92 -15.40
N ALA A 254 44.93 -26.57 -14.76
CA ALA A 254 44.87 -26.11 -13.38
C ALA A 254 45.43 -27.13 -12.36
N SER A 255 45.51 -28.42 -12.69
CA SER A 255 45.82 -29.47 -11.71
C SER A 255 47.32 -29.71 -11.48
N GLU A 256 48.22 -29.33 -12.41
CA GLU A 256 49.62 -29.77 -12.42
C GLU A 256 50.56 -28.86 -11.58
N ASN A 257 50.40 -27.54 -11.64
CA ASN A 257 51.25 -26.55 -10.96
C ASN A 257 51.33 -26.71 -9.43
N LEU A 258 50.40 -27.48 -8.86
CA LEU A 258 50.23 -27.74 -7.43
C LEU A 258 51.38 -28.54 -6.78
N GLN A 259 52.18 -29.29 -7.55
CA GLN A 259 53.08 -30.31 -6.97
C GLN A 259 54.48 -29.80 -6.59
N GLN A 260 55.12 -28.99 -7.43
CA GLN A 260 56.57 -28.69 -7.34
C GLN A 260 56.98 -27.83 -6.14
N GLN A 261 56.12 -26.93 -5.67
CA GLN A 261 56.46 -25.92 -4.65
C GLN A 261 56.78 -26.51 -3.26
N ARG A 262 56.52 -27.81 -3.04
CA ARG A 262 56.59 -28.48 -1.73
C ARG A 262 58.00 -28.86 -1.25
N LYS A 263 59.06 -28.76 -2.07
CA LYS A 263 60.40 -29.34 -1.75
C LYS A 263 61.41 -28.42 -1.04
N LEU A 264 61.59 -27.18 -1.47
CA LEU A 264 62.69 -26.30 -1.01
C LEU A 264 62.52 -25.77 0.43
N LEU A 265 61.33 -25.92 1.01
CA LEU A 265 60.94 -25.30 2.28
C LEU A 265 61.46 -26.06 3.52
N ALA A 266 62.65 -26.68 3.45
CA ALA A 266 63.08 -27.76 4.36
C ALA A 266 64.45 -27.63 5.09
N ASP A 267 65.38 -26.71 4.75
CA ASP A 267 66.70 -26.57 5.45
C ASP A 267 66.67 -25.55 6.62
N PRO A 268 66.94 -25.93 7.89
CA PRO A 268 66.82 -25.03 9.05
C PRO A 268 67.94 -23.99 9.25
N ALA A 269 69.19 -24.26 8.86
CA ALA A 269 70.32 -23.39 9.17
C ALA A 269 70.45 -22.24 8.16
N TRP A 270 70.22 -22.56 6.88
CA TRP A 270 70.03 -21.57 5.84
C TRP A 270 68.82 -20.66 6.14
N GLN A 271 67.70 -21.26 6.56
CA GLN A 271 66.55 -20.51 7.06
C GLN A 271 66.91 -19.56 8.22
N ALA A 272 67.80 -19.92 9.14
CA ALA A 272 68.20 -19.06 10.26
C ALA A 272 69.07 -17.87 9.83
N GLY A 273 70.08 -18.08 8.97
CA GLY A 273 70.94 -17.01 8.46
C GLY A 273 70.21 -16.03 7.55
N GLN A 274 69.39 -16.56 6.62
CA GLN A 274 68.51 -15.75 5.77
C GLN A 274 67.48 -14.98 6.61
N ARG A 275 66.91 -15.61 7.64
CA ARG A 275 66.07 -14.92 8.62
C ARG A 275 66.82 -13.84 9.37
N GLY A 276 68.07 -14.04 9.79
CA GLY A 276 68.86 -13.03 10.52
C GLY A 276 69.14 -11.77 9.70
N LYS A 277 69.58 -11.92 8.43
CA LYS A 277 69.79 -10.78 7.52
C LYS A 277 68.46 -10.12 7.13
N ALA A 278 67.44 -10.91 6.75
CA ALA A 278 66.09 -10.39 6.47
C ALA A 278 65.39 -9.76 7.69
N LEU A 279 65.77 -10.10 8.92
CA LEU A 279 65.30 -9.41 10.14
C LEU A 279 65.98 -8.04 10.28
N LEU A 280 67.26 -7.92 9.95
CA LEU A 280 67.98 -6.65 9.93
C LEU A 280 67.41 -5.69 8.89
N ASP A 281 67.18 -6.19 7.68
CA ASP A 281 66.56 -5.42 6.58
C ASP A 281 65.10 -5.03 6.91
N LYS A 282 64.44 -5.77 7.81
CA LYS A 282 63.14 -5.46 8.41
C LYS A 282 63.23 -4.64 9.72
N GLY A 283 64.40 -4.10 10.07
CA GLY A 283 64.59 -3.30 11.29
C GLY A 283 64.45 -4.04 12.62
N ARG A 284 64.32 -5.38 12.62
CA ARG A 284 64.12 -6.23 13.80
C ARG A 284 65.45 -6.55 14.47
N HIS A 285 66.16 -5.51 14.90
CA HIS A 285 67.56 -5.56 15.33
C HIS A 285 67.85 -6.54 16.47
N ALA A 286 66.96 -6.72 17.44
CA ALA A 286 67.17 -7.65 18.55
C ALA A 286 67.03 -9.14 18.14
N GLU A 287 66.09 -9.45 17.25
CA GLU A 287 65.94 -10.81 16.72
C GLU A 287 66.98 -11.10 15.64
N ALA A 288 67.37 -10.09 14.87
CA ALA A 288 68.56 -10.16 14.04
C ALA A 288 69.76 -10.46 14.93
N GLU A 289 70.02 -9.72 16.02
CA GLU A 289 71.09 -10.06 16.98
C GLU A 289 71.01 -11.53 17.44
N ALA A 290 69.83 -12.07 17.74
CA ALA A 290 69.68 -13.49 18.11
C ALA A 290 69.96 -14.48 16.97
N GLN A 291 69.44 -14.24 15.75
CA GLN A 291 69.64 -15.13 14.59
C GLN A 291 71.02 -14.96 13.95
N LEU A 292 71.60 -13.76 13.98
CA LEU A 292 72.99 -13.48 13.60
C LEU A 292 73.93 -14.13 14.60
N ARG A 293 73.71 -14.01 15.92
CA ARG A 293 74.46 -14.80 16.92
C ARG A 293 74.25 -16.31 16.74
N ARG A 294 73.09 -16.77 16.25
CA ARG A 294 72.85 -18.19 15.90
C ARG A 294 73.61 -18.61 14.64
N ALA A 295 73.60 -17.81 13.58
CA ALA A 295 74.35 -18.04 12.36
C ALA A 295 75.86 -17.98 12.62
N LEU A 296 76.35 -16.99 13.38
CA LEU A 296 77.72 -16.86 13.87
C LEU A 296 78.18 -18.04 14.75
N ARG A 297 77.31 -18.93 15.22
CA ARG A 297 77.73 -20.21 15.83
C ARG A 297 78.16 -21.26 14.80
N GLN A 298 77.66 -21.18 13.57
CA GLN A 298 78.00 -22.08 12.46
C GLN A 298 78.83 -21.39 11.35
N TYR A 299 78.90 -20.06 11.38
CA TYR A 299 79.60 -19.17 10.44
C TYR A 299 80.34 -18.02 11.19
N PRO A 300 81.27 -18.31 12.13
CA PRO A 300 81.78 -17.34 13.12
C PRO A 300 82.66 -16.21 12.58
N ASP A 301 83.32 -16.40 11.43
CA ASP A 301 84.21 -15.41 10.82
C ASP A 301 83.56 -14.64 9.66
N ASP A 302 82.24 -14.78 9.46
CA ASP A 302 81.50 -13.96 8.50
C ASP A 302 81.47 -12.50 9.01
N ALA A 303 82.36 -11.67 8.48
CA ALA A 303 82.45 -10.24 8.78
C ALA A 303 81.15 -9.48 8.45
N SER A 304 80.35 -9.96 7.49
CA SER A 304 79.01 -9.40 7.23
C SER A 304 78.04 -9.67 8.38
N LEU A 305 78.18 -10.78 9.11
CA LEU A 305 77.40 -11.06 10.33
C LEU A 305 77.90 -10.26 11.54
N HIS A 306 79.21 -10.00 11.69
CA HIS A 306 79.75 -9.12 12.76
C HIS A 306 79.41 -7.64 12.53
N GLY A 307 79.56 -7.13 11.30
CA GLY A 307 79.13 -5.78 10.95
C GLY A 307 77.62 -5.60 11.10
N ALA A 308 76.84 -6.60 10.70
CA ALA A 308 75.41 -6.69 10.98
C ALA A 308 75.09 -6.65 12.49
N LEU A 309 75.86 -7.36 13.32
CA LEU A 309 75.70 -7.32 14.78
C LEU A 309 76.06 -5.95 15.37
N GLY A 310 77.14 -5.31 14.91
CA GLY A 310 77.51 -3.95 15.30
C GLY A 310 76.41 -2.93 14.98
N TYR A 311 75.84 -2.99 13.78
CA TYR A 311 74.66 -2.18 13.42
C TYR A 311 73.45 -2.50 14.29
N ALA A 312 73.15 -3.78 14.51
CA ALA A 312 72.05 -4.18 15.39
C ALA A 312 72.20 -3.62 16.81
N LEU A 313 73.42 -3.55 17.35
CA LEU A 313 73.71 -2.98 18.68
C LEU A 313 73.65 -1.45 18.71
N MET A 314 74.13 -0.77 17.65
CA MET A 314 74.07 0.69 17.55
C MET A 314 72.63 1.18 17.37
N SER A 315 71.82 0.49 16.57
CA SER A 315 70.38 0.74 16.45
C SER A 315 69.61 0.47 17.75
N GLN A 316 70.12 -0.42 18.60
CA GLN A 316 69.63 -0.63 19.98
C GLN A 316 70.17 0.40 21.00
N LYS A 317 70.87 1.45 20.56
CA LYS A 317 71.48 2.49 21.41
C LYS A 317 72.50 1.98 22.44
N ARG A 318 73.00 0.74 22.29
CA ARG A 318 74.02 0.14 23.16
C ARG A 318 75.41 0.60 22.73
N TYR A 319 75.63 1.93 22.73
CA TYR A 319 76.76 2.57 22.05
C TYR A 319 78.13 2.02 22.46
N ASP A 320 78.37 1.76 23.74
CA ASP A 320 79.64 1.19 24.22
C ASP A 320 79.88 -0.26 23.72
N GLN A 321 78.82 -1.04 23.57
CA GLN A 321 78.91 -2.42 23.04
C GLN A 321 78.99 -2.44 21.51
N ALA A 322 78.29 -1.52 20.84
CA ALA A 322 78.44 -1.28 19.41
C ALA A 322 79.87 -0.84 19.06
N ASN A 323 80.47 0.03 19.88
CA ASN A 323 81.89 0.42 19.78
C ASN A 323 82.81 -0.81 19.78
N ALA A 324 82.57 -1.77 20.69
CA ALA A 324 83.30 -3.03 20.75
C ALA A 324 83.05 -3.95 19.55
N SER A 325 81.80 -4.10 19.09
CA SER A 325 81.49 -4.93 17.91
C SER A 325 81.98 -4.33 16.58
N PHE A 326 81.99 -3.00 16.44
CA PHE A 326 82.59 -2.36 15.26
C PHE A 326 84.12 -2.45 15.27
N ARG A 327 84.78 -2.40 16.44
CA ARG A 327 86.19 -2.78 16.55
C ARG A 327 86.39 -4.22 16.07
N ALA A 328 85.65 -5.19 16.61
CA ALA A 328 85.76 -6.58 16.18
C ALA A 328 85.46 -6.80 14.66
N ALA A 329 84.58 -6.01 14.05
CA ALA A 329 84.36 -6.02 12.59
C ALA A 329 85.50 -5.34 11.82
N THR A 330 86.11 -4.27 12.36
CA THR A 330 87.34 -3.66 11.85
C THR A 330 88.50 -4.67 11.87
N ASP A 331 88.59 -5.46 12.94
CA ASP A 331 89.66 -6.43 13.19
C ASP A 331 89.53 -7.73 12.35
N LYS A 332 88.33 -8.01 11.79
CA LYS A 332 88.02 -9.26 11.06
C LYS A 332 87.78 -9.11 9.55
N GLU A 333 87.48 -7.92 9.07
CA GLU A 333 87.17 -7.67 7.67
C GLU A 333 88.47 -7.50 6.84
N GLN A 334 88.44 -7.89 5.57
CA GLN A 334 89.58 -7.76 4.63
C GLN A 334 89.32 -6.71 3.55
N ASP A 335 88.06 -6.37 3.31
CA ASP A 335 87.63 -5.30 2.41
C ASP A 335 87.90 -3.91 3.03
N SER A 336 88.85 -3.17 2.44
CA SER A 336 89.31 -1.86 2.94
C SER A 336 88.21 -0.80 3.01
N TYR A 337 87.23 -0.84 2.09
CA TYR A 337 86.08 0.07 2.10
C TYR A 337 85.20 -0.18 3.34
N LYS A 338 85.07 -1.45 3.74
CA LYS A 338 84.32 -1.83 4.94
C LYS A 338 85.11 -1.53 6.23
N ILE A 339 86.44 -1.68 6.25
CA ILE A 339 87.29 -1.33 7.42
C ILE A 339 87.13 0.15 7.81
N SER A 340 87.27 1.09 6.86
CA SER A 340 87.12 2.53 7.16
C SER A 340 85.72 2.84 7.72
N LYS A 341 84.69 2.23 7.10
CA LYS A 341 83.29 2.31 7.50
C LYS A 341 83.05 1.84 8.95
N TRP A 342 83.87 0.93 9.48
CA TRP A 342 83.78 0.47 10.87
C TRP A 342 84.47 1.41 11.86
N SER A 343 85.61 2.01 11.49
CA SER A 343 86.34 2.97 12.35
C SER A 343 85.55 4.25 12.62
N ASP A 344 84.87 4.80 11.61
CA ASP A 344 84.01 5.99 11.79
C ASP A 344 82.88 5.74 12.81
N MET A 345 82.37 4.52 12.88
CA MET A 345 81.34 4.12 13.85
C MET A 345 81.88 4.05 15.29
N VAL A 346 83.19 3.85 15.49
CA VAL A 346 83.86 3.92 16.81
C VAL A 346 83.90 5.35 17.34
N SER A 347 84.18 6.33 16.47
CA SER A 347 84.16 7.76 16.86
C SER A 347 82.73 8.26 17.07
N ALA A 348 81.80 7.87 16.20
CA ALA A 348 80.39 8.23 16.33
C ALA A 348 79.77 7.70 17.64
N SER A 349 80.00 6.43 17.98
CA SER A 349 79.42 5.81 19.19
C SER A 349 79.88 6.47 20.50
N ARG A 350 81.13 6.95 20.60
CA ARG A 350 81.61 7.71 21.78
C ARG A 350 80.89 9.04 21.97
N TYR A 351 80.68 9.80 20.90
CA TYR A 351 79.95 11.06 20.96
C TYR A 351 78.49 10.84 21.38
N TRP A 352 77.82 9.86 20.76
CA TRP A 352 76.44 9.50 21.09
C TRP A 352 76.28 8.95 22.51
N ALA A 353 77.30 8.34 23.12
CA ALA A 353 77.25 7.93 24.52
C ALA A 353 77.14 9.13 25.50
N VAL A 354 77.83 10.24 25.22
CA VAL A 354 77.76 11.46 26.07
C VAL A 354 76.39 12.15 25.92
N ILE A 355 75.89 12.30 24.69
CA ILE A 355 74.54 12.82 24.42
C ILE A 355 73.48 11.94 25.09
N HIS A 356 73.56 10.61 24.92
CA HIS A 356 72.62 9.67 25.53
C HIS A 356 72.66 9.69 27.06
N SER A 357 73.81 9.97 27.68
CA SER A 357 73.89 10.22 29.13
C SER A 357 73.17 11.50 29.55
N GLY A 358 73.16 12.54 28.71
CA GLY A 358 72.35 13.74 28.93
C GLY A 358 70.86 13.44 28.81
N ASP A 359 70.46 12.73 27.75
CA ASP A 359 69.07 12.34 27.49
C ASP A 359 68.48 11.52 28.64
N ARG A 360 69.27 10.59 29.20
CA ARG A 360 68.86 9.77 30.35
C ARG A 360 68.70 10.58 31.63
N ALA A 361 69.58 11.54 31.90
CA ALA A 361 69.45 12.43 33.05
C ALA A 361 68.21 13.33 32.94
N LEU A 362 67.97 13.87 31.74
CA LEU A 362 66.78 14.67 31.44
C LEU A 362 65.49 13.85 31.58
N ALA A 363 65.44 12.62 31.07
CA ALA A 363 64.30 11.71 31.21
C ALA A 363 64.05 11.27 32.67
N ALA A 364 65.09 11.29 33.52
CA ALA A 364 64.99 11.08 34.96
C ALA A 364 64.66 12.36 35.75
N ASN A 365 64.43 13.49 35.06
CA ASN A 365 64.23 14.83 35.62
C ASN A 365 65.39 15.36 36.48
N ASP A 366 66.61 14.83 36.28
CA ASP A 366 67.86 15.36 36.85
C ASP A 366 68.42 16.46 35.93
N LEU A 367 67.77 17.63 36.01
CA LEU A 367 68.05 18.79 35.17
C LEU A 367 69.48 19.35 35.36
N PRO A 368 70.07 19.39 36.58
CA PRO A 368 71.47 19.75 36.76
C PRO A 368 72.46 18.81 36.05
N THR A 369 72.30 17.49 36.18
CA THR A 369 73.19 16.53 35.52
C THR A 369 73.01 16.55 34.01
N ALA A 370 71.78 16.65 33.52
CA ALA A 370 71.49 16.79 32.09
C ALA A 370 72.19 18.03 31.50
N ARG A 371 72.04 19.20 32.15
CA ARG A 371 72.70 20.45 31.75
C ARG A 371 74.21 20.30 31.68
N SER A 372 74.83 19.66 32.67
CA SER A 372 76.28 19.39 32.70
C SER A 372 76.73 18.48 31.55
N ARG A 373 76.02 17.38 31.29
CA ARG A 373 76.35 16.44 30.20
C ARG A 373 76.21 17.06 28.81
N TYR A 374 75.18 17.86 28.57
CA TYR A 374 75.06 18.58 27.30
C TYR A 374 76.11 19.70 27.16
N GLN A 375 76.50 20.39 28.24
CA GLN A 375 77.65 21.31 28.21
C GLN A 375 78.95 20.58 27.87
N GLN A 376 79.17 19.36 28.40
CA GLN A 376 80.32 18.52 28.06
C GLN A 376 80.32 18.09 26.58
N ALA A 377 79.17 17.66 26.05
CA ALA A 377 79.04 17.34 24.62
C ALA A 377 79.33 18.57 23.73
N ARG A 378 78.88 19.76 24.15
CA ARG A 378 79.18 21.03 23.48
C ARG A 378 80.66 21.40 23.55
N GLN A 379 81.38 21.08 24.62
CA GLN A 379 82.84 21.27 24.65
C GLN A 379 83.56 20.37 23.64
N GLN A 380 83.10 19.13 23.46
CA GLN A 380 83.65 18.21 22.46
C GLN A 380 83.32 18.62 21.02
N ARG A 381 82.13 19.21 20.79
CA ARG A 381 81.72 19.77 19.50
C ARG A 381 81.01 21.12 19.67
N PRO A 382 81.73 22.25 19.67
CA PRO A 382 81.16 23.58 19.96
C PRO A 382 80.07 24.06 19.01
N ASN A 383 80.10 23.59 17.77
CA ASN A 383 79.18 23.97 16.69
C ASN A 383 78.05 22.94 16.44
N ASP A 384 77.93 21.91 17.30
CA ASP A 384 76.97 20.81 17.13
C ASP A 384 75.61 21.10 17.76
N GLU A 385 74.55 20.84 17.01
CA GLU A 385 73.16 21.08 17.41
C GLU A 385 72.69 20.24 18.61
N PHE A 386 73.13 18.99 18.77
CA PHE A 386 72.48 18.03 19.66
C PHE A 386 72.66 18.40 21.13
N ALA A 387 73.82 18.99 21.46
CA ALA A 387 74.07 19.55 22.76
C ALA A 387 73.23 20.81 23.06
N LEU A 388 72.99 21.66 22.06
CA LEU A 388 72.12 22.84 22.22
C LEU A 388 70.63 22.46 22.33
N LEU A 389 70.21 21.43 21.60
CA LEU A 389 68.87 20.85 21.68
C LEU A 389 68.59 20.26 23.07
N GLY A 390 69.52 19.47 23.61
CA GLY A 390 69.41 18.94 24.97
C GLY A 390 69.30 20.05 26.03
N LEU A 391 70.07 21.14 25.89
CA LEU A 391 69.95 22.32 26.76
C LEU A 391 68.61 23.05 26.61
N ALA A 392 68.03 23.08 25.41
CA ALA A 392 66.70 23.65 25.16
C ALA A 392 65.58 22.77 25.75
N ASP A 393 65.71 21.44 25.67
CA ASP A 393 64.78 20.50 26.28
C ASP A 393 64.87 20.51 27.83
N VAL A 394 66.05 20.73 28.42
CA VAL A 394 66.19 21.01 29.87
C VAL A 394 65.39 22.26 30.26
N LEU A 395 65.49 23.35 29.50
CA LEU A 395 64.72 24.58 29.76
C LEU A 395 63.20 24.39 29.59
N MET A 396 62.75 23.47 28.73
CA MET A 396 61.34 23.06 28.64
C MET A 396 60.87 22.32 29.88
N ALA A 397 61.68 21.39 30.41
CA ALA A 397 61.38 20.66 31.64
C ALA A 397 61.35 21.58 32.88
N GLU A 398 62.16 22.65 32.87
CA GLU A 398 62.11 23.75 33.87
C GLU A 398 60.88 24.66 33.73
N GLY A 399 59.97 24.39 32.78
CA GLY A 399 58.79 25.23 32.50
C GLY A 399 59.11 26.57 31.83
N ASN A 400 60.38 26.87 31.56
CA ASN A 400 60.84 28.15 31.03
C ASN A 400 60.77 28.16 29.49
N THR A 401 59.54 28.10 28.97
CA THR A 401 59.24 28.05 27.53
C THR A 401 59.88 29.20 26.75
N VAL A 402 60.01 30.39 27.33
CA VAL A 402 60.64 31.58 26.71
C VAL A 402 62.18 31.46 26.63
N ALA A 403 62.83 30.81 27.59
CA ALA A 403 64.25 30.49 27.48
C ALA A 403 64.51 29.34 26.50
N ALA A 404 63.66 28.32 26.52
CA ALA A 404 63.72 27.19 25.59
C ALA A 404 63.50 27.65 24.13
N GLU A 405 62.50 28.49 23.86
CA GLU A 405 62.23 29.08 22.55
C GLU A 405 63.47 29.78 21.99
N ARG A 406 64.15 30.60 22.81
CA ARG A 406 65.41 31.27 22.41
C ARG A 406 66.52 30.28 22.04
N GLN A 407 66.66 29.16 22.75
CA GLN A 407 67.65 28.13 22.43
C GLN A 407 67.27 27.35 21.17
N PHE A 408 66.01 26.94 20.99
CA PHE A 408 65.58 26.28 19.75
C PHE A 408 65.67 27.23 18.52
N LEU A 409 65.38 28.51 18.67
CA LEU A 409 65.62 29.53 17.64
C LEU A 409 67.11 29.80 17.38
N GLN A 410 67.99 29.54 18.35
CA GLN A 410 69.43 29.53 18.12
C GLN A 410 69.86 28.30 17.30
N VAL A 411 69.37 27.10 17.63
CA VAL A 411 69.61 25.91 16.81
C VAL A 411 69.03 26.09 15.40
N ARG A 412 67.84 26.66 15.24
CA ARG A 412 67.24 26.95 13.93
C ARG A 412 68.01 28.01 13.11
N ARG A 413 68.82 28.86 13.75
CA ARG A 413 69.76 29.77 13.04
C ARG A 413 71.04 29.05 12.60
N MET A 414 71.51 28.07 13.36
CA MET A 414 72.72 27.28 13.03
C MET A 414 72.41 26.18 12.00
N ALA A 415 71.28 25.49 12.17
CA ALA A 415 70.80 24.40 11.33
C ALA A 415 69.29 24.61 11.04
N PRO A 416 68.93 25.39 10.01
CA PRO A 416 67.53 25.72 9.67
C PRO A 416 66.62 24.51 9.40
N ASP A 417 67.21 23.39 8.99
CA ASP A 417 66.55 22.11 8.72
C ASP A 417 66.59 21.10 9.89
N ASN A 418 67.06 21.51 11.07
CA ASN A 418 67.12 20.60 12.21
C ASN A 418 65.71 20.27 12.76
N GLY A 419 65.19 19.11 12.36
CA GLY A 419 63.85 18.66 12.74
C GLY A 419 63.64 18.48 14.26
N ILE A 420 64.69 18.35 15.08
CA ILE A 420 64.54 18.32 16.54
C ILE A 420 64.29 19.73 17.08
N ALA A 421 65.00 20.75 16.58
CA ALA A 421 64.74 22.15 16.94
C ALA A 421 63.31 22.56 16.55
N VAL A 422 62.88 22.14 15.35
CA VAL A 422 61.52 22.39 14.87
C VAL A 422 60.49 21.59 15.67
N ARG A 423 60.77 20.36 16.13
CA ARG A 423 59.92 19.62 17.09
C ARG A 423 59.89 20.26 18.48
N GLY A 424 60.98 20.86 18.92
CA GLY A 424 61.08 21.65 20.15
C GLY A 424 60.16 22.86 20.08
N LEU A 425 60.30 23.69 19.06
CA LEU A 425 59.42 24.84 18.79
C LEU A 425 57.97 24.42 18.58
N MET A 426 57.72 23.30 17.87
CA MET A 426 56.36 22.77 17.72
C MET A 426 55.73 22.43 19.09
N ARG A 427 56.47 21.77 19.98
CA ARG A 427 56.00 21.50 21.36
C ARG A 427 55.80 22.79 22.17
N VAL A 428 56.72 23.76 22.06
CA VAL A 428 56.57 25.10 22.67
C VAL A 428 55.26 25.75 22.23
N TYR A 429 54.97 25.77 20.93
CA TYR A 429 53.79 26.43 20.38
C TYR A 429 52.50 25.63 20.58
N GLN A 430 52.52 24.30 20.55
CA GLN A 430 51.39 23.45 20.94
C GLN A 430 50.97 23.66 22.39
N ALA A 431 51.95 23.75 23.31
CA ALA A 431 51.69 24.07 24.72
C ALA A 431 51.16 25.50 24.93
N GLN A 432 51.27 26.38 23.93
CA GLN A 432 50.69 27.73 23.96
C GLN A 432 49.30 27.79 23.30
N SER A 433 49.11 27.23 22.09
CA SER A 433 47.80 27.01 21.46
C SER A 433 47.90 26.16 20.17
N PRO A 434 46.82 25.44 19.78
CA PRO A 434 46.75 24.74 18.49
C PRO A 434 46.99 25.66 17.28
N ASP A 435 46.47 26.88 17.31
CA ASP A 435 46.62 27.85 16.21
C ASP A 435 48.06 28.33 16.04
N LYS A 436 48.80 28.54 17.15
CA LYS A 436 50.24 28.85 17.08
C LYS A 436 51.04 27.68 16.52
N ALA A 437 50.70 26.45 16.88
CA ALA A 437 51.33 25.27 16.32
C ALA A 437 51.08 25.13 14.81
N GLN A 438 49.85 25.40 14.35
CA GLN A 438 49.49 25.37 12.94
C GLN A 438 50.18 26.50 12.15
N ALA A 439 50.11 27.75 12.63
CA ALA A 439 50.79 28.88 12.01
C ALA A 439 52.31 28.68 11.95
N PHE A 440 52.91 28.09 12.99
CA PHE A 440 54.31 27.69 12.96
C PHE A 440 54.57 26.59 11.93
N LEU A 441 53.73 25.55 11.86
CA LEU A 441 53.85 24.46 10.88
C LEU A 441 53.79 24.98 9.43
N ASP A 442 52.88 25.91 9.15
CA ASP A 442 52.73 26.51 7.82
C ASP A 442 53.90 27.45 7.47
N SER A 443 54.59 28.01 8.48
CA SER A 443 55.84 28.79 8.30
C SER A 443 57.09 27.94 7.99
N LEU A 444 56.99 26.61 8.03
CA LEU A 444 58.12 25.72 7.76
C LEU A 444 58.32 25.49 6.25
N PRO A 445 59.55 25.28 5.76
CA PRO A 445 59.80 24.80 4.39
C PRO A 445 59.05 23.50 4.08
N ALA A 446 58.60 23.31 2.84
CA ALA A 446 57.75 22.18 2.43
C ALA A 446 58.29 20.81 2.87
N ARG A 447 59.61 20.59 2.79
CA ARG A 447 60.30 19.35 3.22
C ARG A 447 60.13 19.07 4.72
N GLN A 448 60.09 20.12 5.55
CA GLN A 448 59.86 20.00 6.99
C GLN A 448 58.36 19.80 7.28
N GLN A 449 57.47 20.48 6.54
CA GLN A 449 56.02 20.20 6.60
C GLN A 449 55.72 18.72 6.32
N THR A 450 56.51 18.05 5.47
CA THR A 450 56.41 16.60 5.23
C THR A 450 56.92 15.75 6.39
N GLN A 451 57.92 16.18 7.17
CA GLN A 451 58.37 15.45 8.37
C GLN A 451 57.31 15.48 9.47
N PHE A 452 56.58 16.59 9.56
CA PHE A 452 55.38 16.69 10.38
C PHE A 452 54.15 16.18 9.61
N ALA A 453 54.24 15.45 8.49
CA ALA A 453 53.04 15.03 7.76
C ALA A 453 52.11 14.16 8.60
N SER A 454 52.63 13.33 9.52
CA SER A 454 51.80 12.56 10.45
C SER A 454 51.14 13.46 11.51
N LEU A 455 51.84 14.47 12.03
CA LEU A 455 51.29 15.43 12.99
C LEU A 455 50.32 16.42 12.33
N ARG A 456 50.64 16.93 11.13
CA ARG A 456 49.75 17.72 10.29
C ARG A 456 48.55 16.90 9.88
N ARG A 457 48.73 15.62 9.57
CA ARG A 457 47.63 14.67 9.33
C ARG A 457 46.85 14.39 10.59
N SER A 458 47.43 14.31 11.78
CA SER A 458 46.68 14.06 13.01
C SER A 458 45.99 15.31 13.54
N LEU A 459 46.57 16.50 13.33
CA LEU A 459 45.95 17.80 13.60
C LEU A 459 44.85 18.09 12.58
N ALA A 460 45.09 17.83 11.28
CA ALA A 460 44.06 17.90 10.25
C ALA A 460 42.98 16.84 10.45
N LEU A 461 43.32 15.59 10.80
CA LEU A 461 42.35 14.54 11.10
C LEU A 461 41.60 14.82 12.39
N ALA A 462 42.23 15.37 13.44
CA ALA A 462 41.54 15.79 14.64
C ALA A 462 40.60 16.97 14.36
N ARG A 463 41.05 17.96 13.56
CA ARG A 463 40.22 19.08 13.12
C ARG A 463 39.09 18.63 12.18
N LEU A 464 39.34 17.73 11.25
CA LEU A 464 38.34 17.17 10.34
C LEU A 464 37.39 16.22 11.08
N ARG A 465 37.85 15.45 12.08
CA ARG A 465 36.94 14.68 12.95
C ARG A 465 36.10 15.62 13.79
N GLN A 466 36.69 16.61 14.45
CA GLN A 466 35.93 17.64 15.17
C GLN A 466 34.93 18.37 14.27
N GLN A 467 35.35 18.86 13.10
CA GLN A 467 34.46 19.52 12.13
C GLN A 467 33.40 18.56 11.56
N GLY A 468 33.74 17.29 11.39
CA GLY A 468 32.85 16.23 10.92
C GLY A 468 31.82 15.87 11.97
N ASP A 469 32.23 15.69 13.23
CA ASP A 469 31.39 15.45 14.39
C ASP A 469 30.50 16.69 14.68
N GLU A 470 31.03 17.91 14.59
CA GLU A 470 30.25 19.16 14.66
C GLU A 470 29.27 19.31 13.49
N ALA A 471 29.60 18.81 12.28
CA ALA A 471 28.69 18.82 11.14
C ALA A 471 27.61 17.74 11.28
N LEU A 472 27.96 16.53 11.75
CA LEU A 472 27.03 15.46 12.10
C LEU A 472 26.05 15.89 13.20
N GLN A 473 26.53 16.56 14.26
CA GLN A 473 25.71 17.13 15.33
C GLN A 473 24.75 18.24 14.85
N ARG A 474 25.08 18.91 13.75
CA ARG A 474 24.24 19.91 13.08
C ARG A 474 23.42 19.34 11.93
N GLU A 475 23.47 18.03 11.71
CA GLU A 475 22.86 17.33 10.56
C GLU A 475 23.28 17.90 9.19
N ASP A 476 24.43 18.58 9.10
CA ASP A 476 25.03 19.03 7.85
C ASP A 476 25.77 17.87 7.18
N TRP A 477 25.00 16.96 6.59
CA TRP A 477 25.52 15.77 5.92
C TRP A 477 26.48 16.12 4.78
N SER A 478 26.33 17.28 4.13
CA SER A 478 27.18 17.70 3.01
C SER A 478 28.58 18.06 3.51
N THR A 479 28.68 18.96 4.49
CA THR A 479 29.96 19.29 5.12
C THR A 479 30.53 18.06 5.81
N ALA A 480 29.72 17.30 6.55
CA ALA A 480 30.16 16.07 7.22
C ALA A 480 30.76 15.08 6.22
N SER A 481 30.12 14.77 5.08
CA SER A 481 30.70 13.82 4.11
C SER A 481 31.95 14.34 3.42
N GLN A 482 32.03 15.64 3.11
CA GLN A 482 33.23 16.23 2.52
C GLN A 482 34.42 16.14 3.48
N VAL A 483 34.19 16.53 4.74
CA VAL A 483 35.17 16.54 5.82
C VAL A 483 35.56 15.12 6.25
N LEU A 484 34.60 14.21 6.40
CA LEU A 484 34.83 12.80 6.72
C LEU A 484 35.46 12.03 5.55
N ASN A 485 35.23 12.43 4.29
CA ASN A 485 35.92 11.85 3.14
C ASN A 485 37.40 12.29 3.10
N GLN A 486 37.66 13.56 3.44
CA GLN A 486 39.03 14.02 3.67
C GLN A 486 39.67 13.25 4.84
N ALA A 487 38.99 13.08 5.96
CA ALA A 487 39.44 12.30 7.10
C ALA A 487 39.74 10.82 6.72
N ALA A 488 38.82 10.14 6.04
CA ALA A 488 38.98 8.75 5.60
C ALA A 488 40.08 8.60 4.54
N SER A 489 40.35 9.62 3.71
CA SER A 489 41.51 9.63 2.82
C SER A 489 42.85 9.68 3.57
N LEU A 490 42.85 10.20 4.81
CA LEU A 490 44.02 10.27 5.68
C LEU A 490 44.19 9.00 6.53
N ALA A 491 43.08 8.32 6.87
CA ALA A 491 43.03 7.06 7.62
C ALA A 491 42.04 6.05 6.97
N PRO A 492 42.44 5.36 5.88
CA PRO A 492 41.54 4.51 5.09
C PRO A 492 41.24 3.14 5.72
N ASP A 493 42.06 2.72 6.69
CA ASP A 493 41.98 1.43 7.39
C ASP A 493 41.14 1.46 8.68
N GLU A 494 40.49 2.59 8.99
CA GLU A 494 39.69 2.82 10.20
C GLU A 494 38.19 2.55 9.94
N PRO A 495 37.62 1.40 10.36
CA PRO A 495 36.27 0.99 9.92
C PRO A 495 35.16 1.93 10.41
N TRP A 496 35.32 2.50 11.61
CA TRP A 496 34.33 3.42 12.19
C TRP A 496 34.33 4.79 11.52
N LEU A 497 35.47 5.25 11.00
CA LEU A 497 35.54 6.48 10.20
C LEU A 497 34.89 6.28 8.83
N VAL A 498 35.11 5.12 8.21
CA VAL A 498 34.43 4.71 6.97
C VAL A 498 32.92 4.55 7.21
N TYR A 499 32.50 4.03 8.36
CA TYR A 499 31.09 3.95 8.77
C TYR A 499 30.42 5.34 8.86
N GLN A 500 31.04 6.30 9.56
CA GLN A 500 30.55 7.69 9.64
C GLN A 500 30.45 8.33 8.24
N LEU A 501 31.47 8.15 7.40
CA LEU A 501 31.47 8.66 6.02
C LEU A 501 30.36 8.03 5.17
N ALA A 502 30.24 6.70 5.18
CA ALA A 502 29.28 5.97 4.37
C ALA A 502 27.83 6.33 4.75
N ASN A 503 27.54 6.47 6.04
CA ASN A 503 26.26 6.99 6.51
C ASN A 503 26.04 8.44 6.05
N SER A 504 27.03 9.33 6.19
CA SER A 504 26.92 10.73 5.73
C SER A 504 26.62 10.84 4.23
N LEU A 505 27.26 9.98 3.41
CA LEU A 505 27.00 9.87 1.97
C LEU A 505 25.59 9.31 1.70
N ARG A 506 25.13 8.30 2.45
CA ARG A 506 23.74 7.79 2.34
C ARG A 506 22.70 8.86 2.66
N HIS A 507 22.91 9.71 3.67
CA HIS A 507 22.00 10.82 3.99
C HIS A 507 21.93 11.89 2.87
N GLN A 508 22.88 11.89 1.91
CA GLN A 508 22.83 12.66 0.67
C GLN A 508 22.32 11.86 -0.56
N GLY A 509 21.84 10.64 -0.37
CA GLY A 509 21.49 9.72 -1.46
C GLY A 509 22.68 9.18 -2.28
N ARG A 510 23.92 9.42 -1.85
CA ARG A 510 25.15 9.02 -2.56
C ARG A 510 25.56 7.58 -2.22
N THR A 511 24.60 6.66 -2.23
CA THR A 511 24.76 5.27 -1.76
C THR A 511 25.87 4.51 -2.49
N ALA A 512 26.04 4.71 -3.80
CA ALA A 512 27.12 4.07 -4.56
C ALA A 512 28.53 4.53 -4.11
N GLU A 513 28.68 5.75 -3.59
CA GLU A 513 29.94 6.25 -3.04
C GLU A 513 30.17 5.77 -1.60
N ALA A 514 29.07 5.60 -0.83
CA ALA A 514 29.10 4.97 0.48
C ALA A 514 29.53 3.49 0.39
N ASP A 515 28.95 2.75 -0.56
CA ASP A 515 29.34 1.37 -0.88
C ASP A 515 30.79 1.29 -1.33
N ALA A 516 31.25 2.21 -2.19
CA ALA A 516 32.65 2.27 -2.61
C ALA A 516 33.61 2.70 -1.48
N ALA A 517 33.14 3.36 -0.43
CA ALA A 517 33.93 3.62 0.77
C ALA A 517 34.14 2.32 1.58
N PHE A 518 33.07 1.56 1.82
CA PHE A 518 33.17 0.28 2.53
C PHE A 518 33.87 -0.82 1.72
N ALA A 519 33.64 -0.91 0.42
CA ALA A 519 34.28 -1.89 -0.45
C ALA A 519 35.82 -1.79 -0.38
N ARG A 520 36.37 -0.56 -0.25
CA ARG A 520 37.81 -0.34 -0.08
C ARG A 520 38.35 -0.94 1.23
N VAL A 521 37.73 -0.64 2.39
CA VAL A 521 38.20 -1.19 3.68
C VAL A 521 37.95 -2.69 3.79
N VAL A 522 36.82 -3.21 3.27
CA VAL A 522 36.51 -4.65 3.23
C VAL A 522 37.41 -5.41 2.25
N GLN A 523 37.90 -4.78 1.18
CA GLN A 523 38.91 -5.37 0.29
C GLN A 523 40.28 -5.45 0.97
N HIS A 524 40.64 -4.45 1.79
CA HIS A 524 41.91 -4.39 2.52
C HIS A 524 41.92 -5.30 3.76
N GLN A 525 40.77 -5.43 4.45
CA GLN A 525 40.61 -6.17 5.71
C GLN A 525 39.44 -7.18 5.65
N PRO A 526 39.48 -8.19 4.75
CA PRO A 526 38.32 -9.04 4.42
C PRO A 526 37.89 -10.05 5.51
N HIS A 527 38.66 -10.22 6.58
CA HIS A 527 38.35 -11.11 7.70
C HIS A 527 38.52 -10.43 9.07
N ASP A 528 38.75 -9.12 9.10
CA ASP A 528 38.79 -8.36 10.34
C ASP A 528 37.37 -8.24 10.94
N PRO A 529 37.13 -8.66 12.20
CA PRO A 529 35.80 -8.61 12.80
C PRO A 529 35.22 -7.20 12.90
N ALA A 530 36.04 -6.18 13.17
CA ALA A 530 35.56 -4.79 13.29
C ALA A 530 35.09 -4.25 11.92
N THR A 531 35.85 -4.53 10.86
CA THR A 531 35.52 -4.19 9.47
C THR A 531 34.26 -4.89 9.00
N ARG A 532 34.14 -6.21 9.23
CA ARG A 532 32.96 -6.98 8.81
C ARG A 532 31.70 -6.61 9.57
N TYR A 533 31.83 -6.26 10.85
CA TYR A 533 30.73 -5.77 11.67
C TYR A 533 30.29 -4.35 11.29
N ALA A 534 31.24 -3.41 11.13
CA ALA A 534 30.92 -2.05 10.66
C ALA A 534 30.27 -2.05 9.26
N HIS A 535 30.71 -2.95 8.37
CA HIS A 535 30.07 -3.16 7.07
C HIS A 535 28.67 -3.78 7.18
N GLY A 536 28.47 -4.74 8.09
CA GLY A 536 27.15 -5.29 8.41
C GLY A 536 26.17 -4.23 8.89
N LEU A 537 26.59 -3.37 9.84
CA LEU A 537 25.80 -2.23 10.34
C LEU A 537 25.47 -1.21 9.24
N PHE A 538 26.39 -0.96 8.30
CA PHE A 538 26.13 -0.07 7.17
C PHE A 538 25.13 -0.66 6.16
N LEU A 539 25.22 -1.96 5.88
CA LEU A 539 24.28 -2.66 5.01
C LEU A 539 22.88 -2.74 5.65
N GLU A 540 22.79 -3.02 6.95
CA GLU A 540 21.55 -3.06 7.75
C GLU A 540 20.88 -1.68 7.85
N SER A 541 21.65 -0.61 8.03
CA SER A 541 21.14 0.78 7.96
C SER A 541 20.91 1.28 6.53
N SER A 542 21.10 0.42 5.52
CA SER A 542 20.74 0.64 4.12
C SER A 542 19.66 -0.34 3.64
N ASP A 543 18.97 -1.03 4.56
CA ASP A 543 17.94 -2.05 4.31
C ASP A 543 18.36 -3.19 3.37
N ARG A 544 19.67 -3.52 3.38
CA ARG A 544 20.28 -4.61 2.60
C ARG A 544 20.60 -5.81 3.48
N ASP A 545 19.60 -6.22 4.25
CA ASP A 545 19.62 -7.27 5.27
C ASP A 545 20.35 -8.56 4.84
N ALA A 546 20.04 -9.11 3.66
CA ALA A 546 20.67 -10.33 3.17
C ALA A 546 22.19 -10.17 2.96
N LEU A 547 22.66 -8.99 2.53
CA LEU A 547 24.08 -8.69 2.40
C LEU A 547 24.73 -8.39 3.76
N ALA A 548 23.97 -7.83 4.71
CA ALA A 548 24.44 -7.60 6.08
C ALA A 548 24.74 -8.94 6.78
N LEU A 549 23.86 -9.94 6.62
CA LEU A 549 24.09 -11.32 7.09
C LEU A 549 25.27 -12.00 6.39
N ASP A 550 25.45 -11.84 5.07
CA ASP A 550 26.63 -12.34 4.35
C ASP A 550 27.94 -11.71 4.88
N SER A 551 27.92 -10.39 5.15
CA SER A 551 29.08 -9.71 5.73
C SER A 551 29.41 -10.23 7.14
N LEU A 552 28.40 -10.52 7.96
CA LEU A 552 28.57 -11.05 9.31
C LEU A 552 29.02 -12.52 9.30
N GLY A 553 28.46 -13.34 8.41
CA GLY A 553 28.82 -14.75 8.20
C GLY A 553 30.27 -14.97 7.72
N ALA A 554 30.93 -13.92 7.22
CA ALA A 554 32.37 -13.94 6.93
C ALA A 554 33.26 -13.90 8.20
N ILE A 555 32.69 -13.66 9.39
CA ILE A 555 33.35 -13.79 10.69
C ILE A 555 33.06 -15.21 11.22
N PRO A 556 34.07 -16.00 11.64
CA PRO A 556 33.83 -17.29 12.29
C PRO A 556 33.02 -17.14 13.58
N GLN A 557 31.99 -17.95 13.80
CA GLN A 557 31.10 -17.82 14.98
C GLN A 557 31.80 -17.76 16.36
N PRO A 558 32.91 -18.48 16.62
CA PRO A 558 33.65 -18.33 17.90
C PRO A 558 34.26 -16.93 18.13
N ALA A 559 34.32 -16.08 17.11
CA ALA A 559 34.79 -14.70 17.18
C ALA A 559 33.66 -13.66 17.19
N TRP A 560 32.40 -14.09 17.27
CA TRP A 560 31.25 -13.18 17.36
C TRP A 560 31.13 -12.56 18.75
N THR A 561 30.83 -11.27 18.80
CA THR A 561 30.51 -10.53 20.03
C THR A 561 29.00 -10.57 20.31
N PRO A 562 28.55 -10.22 21.53
CA PRO A 562 27.11 -10.06 21.82
C PRO A 562 26.40 -9.11 20.85
N ASP A 563 27.06 -8.02 20.44
CA ASP A 563 26.51 -7.05 19.48
C ASP A 563 26.38 -7.61 18.06
N MET A 564 27.24 -8.56 17.67
CA MET A 564 27.14 -9.28 16.40
C MET A 564 25.93 -10.24 16.40
N HIS A 565 25.72 -10.98 17.49
CA HIS A 565 24.50 -11.81 17.65
C HIS A 565 23.23 -10.95 17.69
N ALA A 566 23.25 -9.80 18.37
CA ALA A 566 22.12 -8.87 18.39
C ALA A 566 21.82 -8.25 17.01
N LEU A 567 22.86 -8.03 16.18
CA LEU A 567 22.69 -7.61 14.78
C LEU A 567 22.07 -8.72 13.93
N GLU A 568 22.56 -9.96 14.03
CA GLU A 568 21.98 -11.12 13.33
C GLU A 568 20.49 -11.26 13.63
N GLN A 569 20.12 -11.31 14.92
CA GLN A 569 18.73 -11.46 15.36
C GLN A 569 17.83 -10.32 14.85
N ARG A 570 18.33 -9.07 14.91
CA ARG A 570 17.58 -7.90 14.41
C ARG A 570 17.32 -7.99 12.90
N ILE A 571 18.29 -8.45 12.12
CA ILE A 571 18.15 -8.61 10.67
C ILE A 571 17.22 -9.78 10.33
N GLN A 572 17.42 -10.95 10.95
CA GLN A 572 16.56 -12.13 10.74
C GLN A 572 15.09 -11.82 11.06
N ARG A 573 14.83 -11.05 12.12
CA ARG A 573 13.50 -10.53 12.44
C ARG A 573 12.96 -9.63 11.32
N ARG A 574 13.72 -8.63 10.84
CA ARG A 574 13.27 -7.71 9.76
C ARG A 574 12.95 -8.46 8.47
N MET A 575 13.79 -9.42 8.08
CA MET A 575 13.54 -10.29 6.90
C MET A 575 12.30 -11.17 7.07
N THR A 576 12.09 -11.74 8.25
CA THR A 576 10.90 -12.56 8.56
C THR A 576 9.62 -11.73 8.49
N LEU A 577 9.65 -10.51 9.06
CA LEU A 577 8.56 -9.55 9.02
C LEU A 577 8.24 -9.10 7.58
N ALA A 578 9.25 -8.75 6.78
CA ALA A 578 9.08 -8.35 5.39
C ALA A 578 8.48 -9.49 4.53
N SER A 579 8.92 -10.74 4.76
CA SER A 579 8.35 -11.93 4.11
C SER A 579 6.89 -12.17 4.51
N ALA A 580 6.55 -12.00 5.80
CA ALA A 580 5.17 -12.12 6.29
C ALA A 580 4.27 -11.03 5.70
N GLN A 581 4.70 -9.77 5.70
CA GLN A 581 3.99 -8.64 5.07
C GLN A 581 3.79 -8.87 3.56
N GLN A 582 4.78 -9.47 2.88
CA GLN A 582 4.63 -9.82 1.47
C GLN A 582 3.61 -10.94 1.24
N LEU A 583 3.59 -11.98 2.08
CA LEU A 583 2.57 -13.03 2.01
C LEU A 583 1.17 -12.46 2.24
N GLN A 584 1.02 -11.52 3.19
CA GLN A 584 -0.21 -10.78 3.42
C GLN A 584 -0.63 -9.94 2.19
N ALA A 585 0.31 -9.23 1.55
CA ALA A 585 0.05 -8.47 0.32
C ALA A 585 -0.33 -9.36 -0.89
N GLN A 586 -0.03 -10.67 -0.83
CA GLN A 586 -0.47 -11.69 -1.79
C GLN A 586 -1.81 -12.35 -1.39
N GLY A 587 -2.48 -11.89 -0.33
CA GLY A 587 -3.69 -12.48 0.22
C GLY A 587 -3.46 -13.79 1.01
N ARG A 588 -2.21 -14.21 1.20
CA ARG A 588 -1.82 -15.46 1.88
C ARG A 588 -1.67 -15.27 3.38
N ASN A 589 -2.73 -14.75 4.01
CA ASN A 589 -2.75 -14.32 5.41
C ASN A 589 -2.43 -15.44 6.41
N ALA A 590 -2.84 -16.68 6.11
CA ALA A 590 -2.53 -17.85 6.94
C ALA A 590 -1.02 -18.18 6.96
N ASP A 591 -0.35 -18.12 5.80
CA ASP A 591 1.09 -18.37 5.69
C ASP A 591 1.91 -17.24 6.35
N ALA A 592 1.44 -15.99 6.21
CA ALA A 592 2.04 -14.83 6.86
C ALA A 592 2.01 -14.95 8.40
N THR A 593 0.85 -15.31 8.95
CA THR A 593 0.66 -15.55 10.39
C THR A 593 1.53 -16.71 10.89
N ALA A 594 1.49 -17.85 10.20
CA ALA A 594 2.27 -19.03 10.57
C ALA A 594 3.80 -18.77 10.59
N LEU A 595 4.30 -17.93 9.67
CA LEU A 595 5.72 -17.54 9.64
C LEU A 595 6.13 -16.74 10.90
N LEU A 596 5.30 -15.79 11.34
CA LEU A 596 5.54 -15.01 12.56
C LEU A 596 5.34 -15.86 13.82
N GLU A 597 4.35 -16.74 13.86
CA GLU A 597 4.16 -17.70 14.96
C GLU A 597 5.34 -18.67 15.11
N ALA A 598 5.96 -19.10 14.00
CA ALA A 598 7.15 -19.93 14.03
C ALA A 598 8.39 -19.20 14.60
N SER A 599 8.53 -17.90 14.32
CA SER A 599 9.56 -17.04 14.94
C SER A 599 9.32 -16.85 16.45
N LEU A 600 8.06 -16.63 16.83
CA LEU A 600 7.60 -16.53 18.21
C LEU A 600 7.85 -17.83 19.02
N ALA A 601 7.72 -19.00 18.39
CA ALA A 601 8.04 -20.30 19.00
C ALA A 601 9.54 -20.53 19.24
N ARG A 602 10.42 -19.86 18.47
CA ARG A 602 11.88 -19.88 18.66
C ARG A 602 12.37 -18.83 19.67
N GLY A 603 11.48 -17.97 20.17
CA GLY A 603 11.83 -16.89 21.10
C GLY A 603 12.42 -15.63 20.43
N GLU A 604 12.28 -15.51 19.11
CA GLU A 604 12.87 -14.43 18.30
C GLU A 604 11.96 -13.19 18.18
N ALA A 605 10.69 -13.30 18.57
CA ALA A 605 9.68 -12.28 18.37
C ALA A 605 9.62 -11.26 19.53
N SER A 606 9.40 -10.00 19.16
CA SER A 606 9.28 -8.85 20.04
C SER A 606 7.81 -8.55 20.41
N PRO A 607 7.56 -7.67 21.41
CA PRO A 607 6.22 -7.17 21.70
C PRO A 607 5.52 -6.51 20.51
N ASP A 608 6.25 -5.91 19.57
CA ASP A 608 5.65 -5.27 18.38
C ASP A 608 5.21 -6.31 17.32
N ASP A 609 5.88 -7.48 17.25
CA ASP A 609 5.44 -8.56 16.37
C ASP A 609 4.17 -9.24 16.92
N LEU A 610 4.06 -9.29 18.26
CA LEU A 610 2.83 -9.70 18.93
C LEU A 610 1.70 -8.69 18.72
N MET A 611 1.97 -7.38 18.74
CA MET A 611 0.97 -6.36 18.36
C MET A 611 0.51 -6.53 16.91
N LEU A 612 1.44 -6.74 15.98
CA LEU A 612 1.10 -6.97 14.57
C LEU A 612 0.24 -8.23 14.37
N LEU A 613 0.61 -9.34 15.02
CA LEU A 613 -0.18 -10.57 15.05
C LEU A 613 -1.58 -10.34 15.67
N ALA A 614 -1.68 -9.48 16.68
CA ALA A 614 -2.95 -9.10 17.30
C ALA A 614 -3.84 -8.29 16.36
N ASP A 615 -3.28 -7.27 15.69
CA ASP A 615 -3.98 -6.45 14.71
C ASP A 615 -4.43 -7.29 13.49
N TRP A 616 -3.59 -8.24 13.03
CA TRP A 616 -3.95 -9.18 11.95
C TRP A 616 -5.07 -10.13 12.36
N ALA A 617 -5.00 -10.72 13.57
CA ALA A 617 -6.06 -11.56 14.09
C ALA A 617 -7.38 -10.79 14.27
N ALA A 618 -7.31 -9.53 14.72
CA ALA A 618 -8.48 -8.66 14.83
C ALA A 618 -9.09 -8.36 13.44
N ALA A 619 -8.26 -8.04 12.45
CA ALA A 619 -8.71 -7.80 11.07
C ALA A 619 -9.29 -9.05 10.38
N LEU A 620 -8.85 -10.25 10.77
CA LEU A 620 -9.39 -11.53 10.31
C LEU A 620 -10.66 -11.98 11.06
N GLY A 621 -11.13 -11.21 12.04
CA GLY A 621 -12.30 -11.59 12.85
C GLY A 621 -12.02 -12.71 13.87
N GLU A 622 -10.78 -12.86 14.32
CA GLU A 622 -10.34 -13.84 15.33
C GLU A 622 -10.02 -13.16 16.69
N PRO A 623 -11.00 -12.54 17.38
CA PRO A 623 -10.72 -11.69 18.54
C PRO A 623 -10.10 -12.43 19.72
N GLY A 624 -10.35 -13.74 19.86
CA GLY A 624 -9.71 -14.57 20.88
C GLY A 624 -8.20 -14.77 20.67
N LYS A 625 -7.74 -14.89 19.41
CA LYS A 625 -6.30 -14.90 19.10
C LYS A 625 -5.68 -13.53 19.32
N ALA A 626 -6.36 -12.47 18.84
CA ALA A 626 -5.93 -11.08 19.07
C ALA A 626 -5.74 -10.80 20.56
N ARG A 627 -6.73 -11.13 21.39
CA ARG A 627 -6.64 -11.03 22.87
C ARG A 627 -5.48 -11.81 23.43
N GLY A 628 -5.23 -13.04 22.96
CA GLY A 628 -4.09 -13.86 23.37
C GLY A 628 -2.74 -13.20 23.08
N TYR A 629 -2.57 -12.59 21.91
CA TYR A 629 -1.35 -11.86 21.56
C TYR A 629 -1.21 -10.56 22.39
N TYR A 630 -2.26 -9.74 22.51
CA TYR A 630 -2.23 -8.54 23.35
C TYR A 630 -1.93 -8.86 24.83
N GLN A 631 -2.47 -9.96 25.38
CA GLN A 631 -2.14 -10.41 26.74
C GLN A 631 -0.67 -10.80 26.90
N ARG A 632 -0.03 -11.37 25.86
CA ARG A 632 1.41 -11.66 25.86
C ARG A 632 2.26 -10.39 25.76
N VAL A 633 1.81 -9.36 25.04
CA VAL A 633 2.42 -8.02 25.08
C VAL A 633 2.37 -7.46 26.50
N LEU A 634 1.21 -7.50 27.15
CA LEU A 634 1.01 -6.98 28.51
C LEU A 634 1.76 -7.77 29.59
N ALA A 635 2.05 -9.05 29.37
CA ALA A 635 2.91 -9.83 30.27
C ALA A 635 4.37 -9.34 30.30
N VAL A 636 4.85 -8.75 29.20
CA VAL A 636 6.20 -8.17 29.09
C VAL A 636 6.19 -6.66 29.35
N GLN A 637 5.14 -5.96 28.93
CA GLN A 637 4.98 -4.51 29.02
C GLN A 637 3.62 -4.13 29.64
N PRO A 638 3.43 -4.29 30.96
CA PRO A 638 2.11 -4.10 31.61
C PRO A 638 1.51 -2.70 31.44
N GLY A 639 2.34 -1.68 31.21
CA GLY A 639 1.91 -0.28 31.02
C GLY A 639 1.48 0.11 29.60
N ARG A 640 1.58 -0.81 28.63
CA ARG A 640 1.39 -0.49 27.20
C ARG A 640 -0.09 -0.26 26.85
N ALA A 641 -0.46 0.99 26.56
CA ALA A 641 -1.86 1.44 26.53
C ALA A 641 -2.64 0.99 25.27
N ASP A 642 -1.99 0.96 24.11
CA ASP A 642 -2.47 0.37 22.85
C ASP A 642 -2.81 -1.12 23.02
N ALA A 643 -1.94 -1.90 23.67
CA ALA A 643 -2.21 -3.32 23.95
C ALA A 643 -3.40 -3.52 24.91
N ARG A 644 -3.58 -2.63 25.91
CA ARG A 644 -4.76 -2.66 26.80
C ARG A 644 -6.05 -2.33 26.06
N LEU A 645 -6.02 -1.33 25.17
CA LEU A 645 -7.13 -0.99 24.30
C LEU A 645 -7.49 -2.19 23.40
N GLY A 646 -6.48 -2.85 22.81
CA GLY A 646 -6.67 -4.08 22.03
C GLY A 646 -7.37 -5.20 22.78
N VAL A 647 -7.03 -5.45 24.06
CA VAL A 647 -7.78 -6.42 24.89
C VAL A 647 -9.24 -6.00 25.12
N MET A 648 -9.52 -4.70 25.27
CA MET A 648 -10.89 -4.18 25.39
C MET A 648 -11.69 -4.34 24.10
N GLU A 649 -11.10 -4.02 22.95
CA GLU A 649 -11.69 -4.20 21.62
C GLU A 649 -11.95 -5.68 21.31
N SER A 650 -11.00 -6.58 21.63
CA SER A 650 -11.22 -8.02 21.52
C SER A 650 -12.36 -8.50 22.41
N ALA A 651 -12.47 -8.03 23.65
CA ALA A 651 -13.57 -8.38 24.54
C ALA A 651 -14.93 -7.86 24.03
N VAL A 652 -14.96 -6.67 23.41
CA VAL A 652 -16.15 -6.15 22.71
C VAL A 652 -16.53 -7.03 21.52
N ALA A 653 -15.57 -7.41 20.69
CA ALA A 653 -15.77 -8.28 19.53
C ALA A 653 -16.18 -9.71 19.91
N GLU A 654 -15.75 -10.22 21.07
CA GLU A 654 -16.24 -11.47 21.68
C GLU A 654 -17.64 -11.34 22.32
N GLY A 655 -18.24 -10.13 22.33
CA GLY A 655 -19.52 -9.86 23.00
C GLY A 655 -19.43 -9.77 24.53
N ASN A 656 -18.24 -9.86 25.12
CA ASN A 656 -18.00 -9.80 26.55
C ASN A 656 -17.91 -8.35 27.07
N LEU A 657 -19.00 -7.61 26.91
CA LEU A 657 -19.13 -6.21 27.32
C LEU A 657 -18.90 -6.02 28.83
N ALA A 658 -19.20 -7.02 29.66
CA ALA A 658 -18.93 -7.00 31.09
C ALA A 658 -17.43 -6.91 31.40
N GLN A 659 -16.60 -7.70 30.69
CA GLN A 659 -15.15 -7.64 30.83
C GLN A 659 -14.58 -6.31 30.33
N ALA A 660 -15.03 -5.80 29.18
CA ALA A 660 -14.62 -4.49 28.66
C ALA A 660 -14.95 -3.34 29.64
N ARG A 661 -16.18 -3.33 30.18
CA ARG A 661 -16.62 -2.36 31.21
C ARG A 661 -15.80 -2.47 32.50
N HIS A 662 -15.48 -3.69 32.95
CA HIS A 662 -14.63 -3.89 34.13
C HIS A 662 -13.21 -3.34 33.92
N MET A 663 -12.59 -3.63 32.77
CA MET A 663 -11.22 -3.16 32.48
C MET A 663 -11.13 -1.63 32.41
N LEU A 664 -12.12 -0.96 31.80
CA LEU A 664 -12.19 0.51 31.80
C LEU A 664 -12.44 1.09 33.20
N GLY A 665 -13.24 0.42 34.03
CA GLY A 665 -13.47 0.81 35.43
C GLY A 665 -12.24 0.63 36.33
N VAL A 666 -11.34 -0.30 36.01
CA VAL A 666 -10.05 -0.47 36.69
C VAL A 666 -9.06 0.61 36.26
N GLN A 667 -8.83 0.76 34.94
CA GLN A 667 -7.96 1.81 34.41
C GLN A 667 -8.24 2.09 32.94
N VAL A 668 -8.71 3.31 32.64
CA VAL A 668 -8.79 3.83 31.28
C VAL A 668 -7.38 3.92 30.66
N PRO A 669 -7.14 3.39 29.44
CA PRO A 669 -5.84 3.47 28.79
C PRO A 669 -5.38 4.92 28.62
N GLN A 670 -4.17 5.23 29.09
CA GLN A 670 -3.57 6.56 28.94
C GLN A 670 -2.94 6.66 27.54
N LEU A 671 -3.78 7.02 26.57
CA LEU A 671 -3.39 7.22 25.17
C LEU A 671 -2.87 8.64 24.95
N ALA A 672 -1.96 8.81 24.00
CA ALA A 672 -1.45 10.12 23.62
C ALA A 672 -2.61 11.02 23.11
N ALA A 673 -2.52 12.33 23.36
CA ALA A 673 -3.58 13.27 22.99
C ALA A 673 -3.62 13.57 21.48
N ASP A 674 -2.46 13.45 20.82
CA ASP A 674 -2.23 13.63 19.39
C ASP A 674 -2.47 12.34 18.56
N ASP A 675 -2.54 11.16 19.19
CA ASP A 675 -2.95 9.91 18.53
C ASP A 675 -4.47 9.84 18.37
N SER A 676 -4.99 10.58 17.38
CA SER A 676 -6.43 10.59 17.08
C SER A 676 -6.97 9.19 16.72
N ASN A 677 -6.13 8.28 16.22
CA ASN A 677 -6.55 6.93 15.86
C ASN A 677 -6.83 6.07 17.09
N ALA A 678 -5.91 6.03 18.06
CA ALA A 678 -6.13 5.31 19.31
C ALA A 678 -7.27 5.95 20.14
N GLN A 679 -7.41 7.28 20.10
CA GLN A 679 -8.53 7.96 20.75
C GLN A 679 -9.89 7.58 20.13
N ARG A 680 -9.99 7.50 18.80
CA ARG A 680 -11.21 7.01 18.10
C ARG A 680 -11.51 5.55 18.42
N ARG A 681 -10.49 4.69 18.48
CA ARG A 681 -10.62 3.28 18.93
C ARG A 681 -11.21 3.19 20.34
N LEU A 682 -10.69 3.98 21.29
CA LEU A 682 -11.24 4.04 22.65
C LEU A 682 -12.68 4.59 22.69
N ALA A 683 -13.00 5.60 21.87
CA ALA A 683 -14.37 6.07 21.70
C ALA A 683 -15.31 4.98 21.17
N ALA A 684 -14.87 4.13 20.24
CA ALA A 684 -15.64 2.99 19.75
C ALA A 684 -15.92 1.94 20.84
N VAL A 685 -14.97 1.72 21.77
CA VAL A 685 -15.21 0.86 22.96
C VAL A 685 -16.28 1.48 23.87
N TRP A 686 -16.25 2.79 24.12
CA TRP A 686 -17.31 3.48 24.88
C TRP A 686 -18.68 3.34 24.21
N VAL A 687 -18.75 3.50 22.88
CA VAL A 687 -19.98 3.28 22.09
C VAL A 687 -20.50 1.86 22.24
N ALA A 688 -19.64 0.84 22.14
CA ALA A 688 -20.03 -0.55 22.30
C ALA A 688 -20.55 -0.89 23.72
N LEU A 689 -20.20 -0.08 24.72
CA LEU A 689 -20.75 -0.17 26.08
C LEU A 689 -22.05 0.63 26.28
N GLY A 690 -22.48 1.43 25.30
CA GLY A 690 -23.63 2.33 25.37
C GLY A 690 -23.31 3.73 25.92
N GLU A 691 -22.04 4.06 26.11
CA GLU A 691 -21.58 5.30 26.77
C GLU A 691 -21.37 6.45 25.76
N HIS A 692 -22.35 6.69 24.89
CA HIS A 692 -22.25 7.62 23.74
C HIS A 692 -21.79 9.04 24.13
N GLN A 693 -22.32 9.59 25.23
CA GLN A 693 -21.92 10.92 25.72
C GLN A 693 -20.49 10.95 26.30
N GLN A 694 -19.92 9.82 26.69
CA GLN A 694 -18.50 9.74 27.07
C GLN A 694 -17.61 9.75 25.81
N ALA A 695 -17.98 8.96 24.80
CA ALA A 695 -17.32 8.94 23.50
C ALA A 695 -17.33 10.33 22.83
N ALA A 696 -18.48 11.01 22.78
CA ALA A 696 -18.60 12.34 22.17
C ALA A 696 -17.69 13.37 22.87
N ARG A 697 -17.77 13.45 24.21
CA ARG A 697 -16.89 14.34 25.02
C ARG A 697 -15.41 13.98 24.95
N GLN A 698 -15.05 12.78 24.53
CA GLN A 698 -13.66 12.40 24.27
C GLN A 698 -13.23 12.90 22.89
N LEU A 699 -14.00 12.61 21.83
CA LEU A 699 -13.68 13.07 20.48
C LEU A 699 -13.68 14.59 20.36
N ASP A 700 -14.60 15.29 21.04
CA ASP A 700 -14.62 16.77 21.12
C ASP A 700 -13.31 17.33 21.71
N ARG A 701 -12.78 16.72 22.78
CA ARG A 701 -11.52 17.15 23.41
C ARG A 701 -10.32 16.93 22.50
N VAL A 702 -10.28 15.81 21.77
CA VAL A 702 -9.22 15.51 20.80
C VAL A 702 -9.32 16.45 19.60
N ALA A 703 -10.53 16.71 19.09
CA ALA A 703 -10.76 17.63 17.98
C ALA A 703 -10.41 19.08 18.32
N ALA A 704 -10.63 19.51 19.57
CA ALA A 704 -10.23 20.83 20.06
C ALA A 704 -8.70 20.99 20.28
N GLN A 705 -7.96 19.88 20.38
CA GLN A 705 -6.50 19.86 20.56
C GLN A 705 -5.74 19.60 19.25
N GLN A 706 -6.43 19.06 18.24
CA GLN A 706 -5.92 18.86 16.88
C GLN A 706 -5.56 20.20 16.22
N THR A 707 -4.32 20.30 15.73
CA THR A 707 -3.85 21.44 14.93
C THR A 707 -3.89 21.17 13.42
N ARG A 708 -4.14 19.92 13.03
CA ARG A 708 -4.19 19.48 11.62
C ARG A 708 -5.61 19.08 11.22
N PRO A 709 -5.95 19.13 9.92
CA PRO A 709 -7.14 18.50 9.40
C PRO A 709 -7.22 17.01 9.77
N ASP A 710 -8.37 16.56 10.27
CA ASP A 710 -8.68 15.16 10.58
C ASP A 710 -10.16 14.90 10.23
N PRO A 711 -10.46 14.60 8.94
CA PRO A 711 -11.84 14.43 8.48
C PRO A 711 -12.51 13.20 9.10
N LEU A 712 -11.71 12.17 9.44
CA LEU A 712 -12.19 10.92 10.00
C LEU A 712 -12.62 11.09 11.46
N LEU A 713 -11.83 11.82 12.27
CA LEU A 713 -12.22 12.21 13.62
C LEU A 713 -13.52 13.01 13.66
N ARG A 714 -13.68 14.00 12.76
CA ARG A 714 -14.90 14.81 12.71
C ARG A 714 -16.12 14.03 12.23
N ARG A 715 -15.96 13.11 11.26
CA ARG A 715 -17.04 12.19 10.87
C ARG A 715 -17.49 11.33 12.05
N ASP A 716 -16.55 10.72 12.76
CA ASP A 716 -16.87 9.83 13.88
C ASP A 716 -17.53 10.62 15.03
N ALA A 717 -17.11 11.86 15.28
CA ALA A 717 -17.79 12.77 16.21
C ALA A 717 -19.22 13.14 15.75
N ALA A 718 -19.40 13.45 14.46
CA ALA A 718 -20.70 13.78 13.88
C ALA A 718 -21.71 12.64 14.05
N ARG A 719 -21.29 11.39 13.80
CA ARG A 719 -22.10 10.18 14.00
C ARG A 719 -22.61 10.01 15.43
N LEU A 720 -21.82 10.39 16.44
CA LEU A 720 -22.20 10.28 17.84
C LEU A 720 -23.28 11.29 18.26
N VAL A 721 -23.30 12.47 17.63
CA VAL A 721 -24.26 13.53 17.97
C VAL A 721 -25.44 13.63 16.99
N ALA A 722 -25.43 12.90 15.85
CA ALA A 722 -26.46 12.97 14.81
C ALA A 722 -27.90 12.76 15.29
N GLN A 723 -28.12 11.96 16.33
CA GLN A 723 -29.45 11.75 16.92
C GLN A 723 -29.84 12.81 17.96
N GLU A 724 -28.89 13.30 18.77
CA GLU A 724 -29.17 14.27 19.84
C GLU A 724 -29.17 15.73 19.33
N ASP A 725 -28.28 16.05 18.40
CA ASP A 725 -28.08 17.39 17.81
C ASP A 725 -27.72 17.27 16.31
N PRO A 726 -28.73 17.12 15.42
CA PRO A 726 -28.51 16.95 13.99
C PRO A 726 -27.94 18.21 13.30
N GLN A 727 -28.09 19.40 13.89
CA GLN A 727 -27.48 20.62 13.33
C GLN A 727 -25.97 20.60 13.55
N ARG A 728 -25.54 20.34 14.79
CA ARG A 728 -24.11 20.19 15.11
C ARG A 728 -23.47 19.02 14.37
N ALA A 729 -24.20 17.93 14.14
CA ALA A 729 -23.72 16.83 13.32
C ALA A 729 -23.43 17.27 11.88
N LEU A 730 -24.34 18.04 11.26
CA LEU A 730 -24.11 18.60 9.92
C LEU A 730 -22.97 19.62 9.89
N ASP A 731 -22.77 20.42 10.95
CA ASP A 731 -21.61 21.32 11.05
C ASP A 731 -20.29 20.51 11.13
N LEU A 732 -20.27 19.43 11.91
CA LEU A 732 -19.13 18.51 12.00
C LEU A 732 -18.89 17.77 10.67
N TYR A 733 -19.94 17.34 9.96
CA TYR A 733 -19.81 16.74 8.64
C TYR A 733 -19.33 17.74 7.58
N ALA A 734 -19.81 18.99 7.60
CA ALA A 734 -19.31 20.05 6.72
C ALA A 734 -17.82 20.30 6.98
N ALA A 735 -17.43 20.40 8.25
CA ALA A 735 -16.03 20.55 8.65
C ALA A 735 -15.17 19.31 8.32
N ALA A 736 -15.75 18.11 8.30
CA ALA A 736 -15.08 16.88 7.86
C ALA A 736 -14.90 16.85 6.33
N MET A 737 -15.93 17.20 5.56
CA MET A 737 -15.87 17.33 4.11
C MET A 737 -14.86 18.41 3.69
N ALA A 738 -14.79 19.54 4.40
CA ALA A 738 -13.81 20.58 4.11
C ALA A 738 -12.36 20.20 4.48
N ASP A 739 -12.16 19.35 5.48
CA ASP A 739 -10.86 18.73 5.77
C ASP A 739 -10.47 17.69 4.72
N ALA A 740 -11.44 16.95 4.17
CA ALA A 740 -11.28 16.02 3.05
C ALA A 740 -11.25 16.72 1.67
N GLN A 741 -11.23 18.05 1.62
CA GLN A 741 -11.22 18.87 0.40
C GLN A 741 -12.45 18.67 -0.53
N MET A 742 -13.56 18.14 0.00
CA MET A 742 -14.83 17.92 -0.69
C MET A 742 -15.77 19.14 -0.65
N LEU A 743 -15.49 20.10 0.23
CA LEU A 743 -16.28 21.32 0.45
C LEU A 743 -15.34 22.52 0.67
N ASP A 744 -15.68 23.69 0.14
CA ASP A 744 -14.91 24.93 0.40
C ASP A 744 -15.05 25.33 1.87
N ARG A 745 -13.97 25.76 2.52
CA ARG A 745 -13.99 26.28 3.89
C ARG A 745 -14.83 27.56 4.03
N ALA A 746 -15.06 28.30 2.94
CA ALA A 746 -16.00 29.42 2.92
C ALA A 746 -17.46 28.99 3.21
N ALA A 747 -17.81 27.73 2.93
CA ALA A 747 -19.16 27.18 3.14
C ALA A 747 -19.43 26.68 4.58
N LEU A 748 -18.55 26.98 5.55
CA LEU A 748 -18.65 26.49 6.93
C LEU A 748 -19.27 27.49 7.91
N ALA A 749 -19.19 28.80 7.66
CA ALA A 749 -19.55 29.83 8.64
C ALA A 749 -20.13 31.11 7.99
N PRO A 750 -21.46 31.23 7.85
CA PRO A 750 -22.48 30.20 8.14
C PRO A 750 -22.40 29.01 7.18
N ARG A 751 -22.95 27.86 7.59
CA ARG A 751 -23.00 26.65 6.76
C ARG A 751 -23.84 26.89 5.51
N ASP A 752 -23.29 26.62 4.32
CA ASP A 752 -24.05 26.64 3.06
C ASP A 752 -24.64 25.24 2.79
N ASP A 753 -25.88 25.05 3.22
CA ASP A 753 -26.65 23.82 3.05
C ASP A 753 -26.83 23.43 1.56
N ARG A 754 -26.78 24.38 0.62
CA ARG A 754 -26.85 24.09 -0.83
C ARG A 754 -25.53 23.53 -1.34
N ALA A 755 -24.40 24.06 -0.87
CA ALA A 755 -23.08 23.54 -1.17
C ALA A 755 -22.85 22.17 -0.51
N LEU A 756 -23.29 22.00 0.74
CA LEU A 756 -23.17 20.75 1.49
C LEU A 756 -24.01 19.62 0.88
N THR A 757 -25.28 19.86 0.56
CA THR A 757 -26.11 18.85 -0.13
C THR A 757 -25.64 18.58 -1.55
N LEU A 758 -25.02 19.55 -2.24
CA LEU A 758 -24.35 19.30 -3.52
C LEU A 758 -23.10 18.41 -3.35
N ALA A 759 -22.34 18.61 -2.28
CA ALA A 759 -21.16 17.81 -1.94
C ALA A 759 -21.51 16.39 -1.44
N SER A 760 -22.73 16.15 -0.94
CA SER A 760 -23.16 14.81 -0.49
C SER A 760 -23.46 13.82 -1.61
N ARG A 761 -23.34 14.23 -2.88
CA ARG A 761 -23.57 13.37 -4.05
C ARG A 761 -22.43 12.38 -4.25
N GLU A 762 -22.74 11.08 -4.26
CA GLU A 762 -21.83 9.98 -4.60
C GLU A 762 -21.10 10.22 -5.94
N GLN A 763 -19.79 9.94 -6.01
CA GLN A 763 -18.97 10.08 -7.22
C GLN A 763 -18.21 8.77 -7.51
N GLU A 764 -18.00 8.45 -8.79
CA GLU A 764 -17.12 7.35 -9.17
C GLU A 764 -15.67 7.68 -8.77
N GLY A 765 -14.98 6.70 -8.17
CA GLY A 765 -13.61 6.87 -7.67
C GLY A 765 -13.49 7.42 -6.24
N ASP A 766 -14.59 7.77 -5.57
CA ASP A 766 -14.56 8.13 -4.15
C ASP A 766 -13.94 6.99 -3.30
N ASP A 767 -13.00 7.36 -2.41
CA ASP A 767 -12.49 6.42 -1.41
C ASP A 767 -13.57 6.04 -0.37
N TRP A 768 -13.21 5.18 0.57
CA TRP A 768 -14.15 4.70 1.60
C TRP A 768 -14.65 5.83 2.53
N LEU A 769 -13.83 6.87 2.77
CA LEU A 769 -14.15 7.97 3.68
C LEU A 769 -15.02 9.02 2.98
N ALA A 770 -14.71 9.37 1.73
CA ALA A 770 -15.52 10.26 0.91
C ALA A 770 -16.92 9.67 0.70
N ARG A 771 -17.04 8.38 0.33
CA ARG A 771 -18.34 7.68 0.25
C ARG A 771 -19.09 7.71 1.57
N SER A 772 -18.39 7.43 2.68
CA SER A 772 -18.98 7.45 4.02
C SER A 772 -19.50 8.84 4.40
N LEU A 773 -18.74 9.91 4.14
CA LEU A 773 -19.15 11.29 4.42
C LEU A 773 -20.36 11.69 3.58
N ARG A 774 -20.34 11.38 2.28
CA ARG A 774 -21.44 11.65 1.34
C ARG A 774 -22.72 10.95 1.79
N SER A 775 -22.64 9.65 2.07
CA SER A 775 -23.77 8.83 2.51
C SER A 775 -24.33 9.31 3.86
N ASP A 776 -23.47 9.61 4.84
CA ASP A 776 -23.90 10.11 6.15
C ASP A 776 -24.66 11.44 6.05
N VAL A 777 -24.16 12.38 5.24
CA VAL A 777 -24.81 13.71 5.03
C VAL A 777 -26.10 13.56 4.23
N ASP A 778 -26.10 12.75 3.17
CA ASP A 778 -27.28 12.50 2.33
C ASP A 778 -28.41 11.86 3.15
N ALA A 779 -28.09 10.86 3.99
CA ALA A 779 -29.04 10.22 4.90
C ALA A 779 -29.58 11.17 5.97
N LEU A 780 -28.71 11.93 6.65
CA LEU A 780 -29.13 12.84 7.72
C LEU A 780 -30.01 13.99 7.20
N TYR A 781 -29.72 14.53 6.01
CA TYR A 781 -30.60 15.51 5.38
C TYR A 781 -31.95 14.91 4.99
N ARG A 782 -31.99 13.73 4.34
CA ARG A 782 -33.26 13.09 3.98
C ARG A 782 -34.12 12.79 5.20
N GLN A 783 -33.52 12.32 6.29
CA GLN A 783 -34.23 12.02 7.53
C GLN A 783 -34.83 13.29 8.18
N ARG A 784 -34.13 14.44 8.10
CA ARG A 784 -34.61 15.70 8.68
C ARG A 784 -35.59 16.47 7.79
N ASN A 785 -35.54 16.30 6.47
CA ASN A 785 -36.28 17.17 5.55
C ASN A 785 -37.77 16.79 5.48
N THR A 786 -38.60 17.53 6.23
CA THR A 786 -40.05 17.49 6.10
C THR A 786 -40.45 17.70 4.65
N HIS A 787 -41.30 16.83 4.12
CA HIS A 787 -41.73 16.94 2.72
C HIS A 787 -43.18 16.53 2.51
N VAL A 788 -43.78 17.09 1.46
CA VAL A 788 -45.17 16.88 1.07
C VAL A 788 -45.20 16.36 -0.35
N THR A 789 -45.86 15.22 -0.57
CA THR A 789 -46.06 14.65 -1.91
C THR A 789 -47.55 14.59 -2.22
N LEU A 790 -47.94 15.19 -3.35
CA LEU A 790 -49.28 15.07 -3.94
C LEU A 790 -49.17 14.21 -5.20
N MET A 791 -49.88 13.08 -5.25
CA MET A 791 -49.92 12.17 -6.39
C MET A 791 -51.35 12.00 -6.91
N HIS A 792 -51.49 11.91 -8.23
CA HIS A 792 -52.68 11.39 -8.89
C HIS A 792 -52.31 10.11 -9.66
N ASP A 793 -53.14 9.07 -9.52
CA ASP A 793 -52.95 7.73 -10.08
C ASP A 793 -54.26 7.29 -10.76
N TYR A 794 -54.16 6.84 -12.00
CA TYR A 794 -55.26 6.31 -12.80
C TYR A 794 -54.95 4.86 -13.19
N GLY A 795 -55.74 3.92 -12.70
CA GLY A 795 -55.65 2.51 -13.04
C GLY A 795 -56.85 2.02 -13.82
N TRP A 796 -56.64 1.04 -14.70
CA TRP A 796 -57.67 0.42 -15.53
C TRP A 796 -57.44 -1.09 -15.67
N ARG A 797 -58.53 -1.83 -15.86
CA ARG A 797 -58.57 -3.26 -16.18
C ARG A 797 -59.79 -3.49 -17.08
N GLU A 798 -59.57 -3.46 -18.38
CA GLU A 798 -60.61 -3.55 -19.42
C GLU A 798 -60.42 -4.79 -20.33
N ASP A 799 -59.17 -5.20 -20.59
CA ASP A 799 -58.84 -6.25 -21.58
C ASP A 799 -59.25 -7.70 -21.19
N ASP A 800 -59.54 -7.94 -19.91
CA ASP A 800 -59.88 -9.26 -19.32
C ASP A 800 -61.08 -9.21 -18.35
N GLY A 801 -61.83 -8.11 -18.35
CA GLY A 801 -62.90 -7.83 -17.38
C GLY A 801 -64.32 -8.13 -17.88
N THR A 802 -65.26 -8.29 -16.95
CA THR A 802 -66.71 -8.36 -17.21
C THR A 802 -67.40 -7.10 -16.64
N PRO A 803 -68.17 -6.37 -17.45
CA PRO A 803 -68.86 -5.16 -17.00
C PRO A 803 -69.82 -5.38 -15.83
N GLY A 804 -69.67 -4.54 -14.81
CA GLY A 804 -70.42 -4.57 -13.55
C GLY A 804 -69.84 -5.48 -12.46
N THR A 805 -68.81 -6.28 -12.75
CA THR A 805 -68.20 -7.21 -11.76
C THR A 805 -66.67 -7.10 -11.66
N SER A 806 -65.95 -7.52 -12.69
CA SER A 806 -64.47 -7.68 -12.68
C SER A 806 -63.71 -6.64 -13.52
N GLU A 807 -64.39 -5.98 -14.46
CA GLU A 807 -63.89 -4.75 -15.09
C GLU A 807 -63.73 -3.66 -14.02
N LEU A 808 -62.68 -2.83 -14.11
CA LEU A 808 -62.43 -1.79 -13.11
C LEU A 808 -61.58 -0.62 -13.65
N SER A 809 -62.11 0.60 -13.52
CA SER A 809 -61.32 1.83 -13.53
C SER A 809 -61.20 2.42 -12.13
N LYS A 810 -60.05 3.00 -11.80
CA LYS A 810 -59.68 3.51 -10.48
C LYS A 810 -59.02 4.88 -10.59
N HIS A 811 -59.58 5.88 -9.91
CA HIS A 811 -58.99 7.22 -9.78
C HIS A 811 -58.55 7.44 -8.32
N SER A 812 -57.24 7.53 -8.08
CA SER A 812 -56.66 7.74 -6.75
C SER A 812 -55.98 9.11 -6.69
N THR A 813 -56.26 9.92 -5.66
CA THR A 813 -55.49 11.14 -5.35
C THR A 813 -54.95 11.03 -3.93
N LEU A 814 -53.63 11.05 -3.78
CA LEU A 814 -52.93 10.83 -2.52
C LEU A 814 -52.19 12.10 -2.11
N LEU A 815 -52.44 12.58 -0.90
CA LEU A 815 -51.66 13.61 -0.23
C LEU A 815 -50.92 12.97 0.94
N HIS A 816 -49.59 13.04 0.93
CA HIS A 816 -48.72 12.50 1.96
C HIS A 816 -47.81 13.58 2.53
N VAL A 817 -47.61 13.57 3.84
CA VAL A 817 -46.70 14.46 4.56
C VAL A 817 -45.79 13.61 5.42
N ASP A 818 -44.48 13.75 5.24
CA ASP A 818 -43.43 13.08 5.98
C ASP A 818 -42.66 14.11 6.81
N THR A 819 -42.36 13.82 8.07
CA THR A 819 -41.64 14.72 8.97
C THR A 819 -40.78 13.96 9.98
N PRO A 820 -39.56 14.42 10.32
CA PRO A 820 -38.75 13.80 11.38
C PRO A 820 -39.50 13.80 12.72
N TRP A 821 -39.44 12.68 13.44
CA TRP A 821 -39.84 12.58 14.84
C TRP A 821 -39.02 11.52 15.58
N GLN A 822 -38.28 11.95 16.60
CA GLN A 822 -37.30 11.13 17.33
C GLN A 822 -36.27 10.51 16.36
N ASP A 823 -36.04 9.19 16.42
CA ASP A 823 -35.08 8.45 15.59
C ASP A 823 -35.66 7.97 14.23
N GLY A 824 -36.84 8.46 13.85
CA GLY A 824 -37.55 8.06 12.63
C GLY A 824 -38.35 9.18 11.97
N THR A 825 -39.20 8.82 11.03
CA THR A 825 -40.08 9.71 10.26
C THR A 825 -41.53 9.41 10.62
N ALA A 826 -42.25 10.42 11.10
CA ALA A 826 -43.69 10.39 11.25
C ALA A 826 -44.35 10.79 9.92
N PHE A 827 -45.49 10.19 9.59
CA PHE A 827 -46.25 10.57 8.41
C PHE A 827 -47.74 10.78 8.69
N ALA A 828 -48.35 11.60 7.83
CA ALA A 828 -49.78 11.69 7.67
C ALA A 828 -50.17 11.46 6.21
N ARG A 829 -51.34 10.86 5.99
CA ARG A 829 -51.84 10.58 4.64
C ARG A 829 -53.35 10.71 4.52
N ILE A 830 -53.78 11.28 3.40
CA ILE A 830 -55.15 11.29 2.92
C ILE A 830 -55.14 10.76 1.48
N GLU A 831 -55.89 9.70 1.22
CA GLU A 831 -56.13 9.18 -0.13
C GLU A 831 -57.61 9.34 -0.46
N ARG A 832 -57.95 9.81 -1.65
CA ARG A 832 -59.31 9.79 -2.19
C ARG A 832 -59.34 8.82 -3.36
N ILE A 833 -60.13 7.76 -3.26
CA ILE A 833 -60.16 6.67 -4.25
C ILE A 833 -61.59 6.49 -4.76
N GLY A 834 -61.77 6.78 -6.05
CA GLY A 834 -62.95 6.43 -6.83
C GLY A 834 -62.71 5.14 -7.61
N MET A 835 -63.75 4.31 -7.70
CA MET A 835 -63.78 3.05 -8.44
C MET A 835 -65.07 2.99 -9.25
N ASP A 836 -64.97 2.62 -10.52
CA ASP A 836 -66.10 2.35 -11.41
C ASP A 836 -65.85 0.99 -12.07
N ALA A 837 -66.77 0.06 -11.85
CA ALA A 837 -66.73 -1.28 -12.43
C ALA A 837 -67.69 -1.42 -13.63
N GLY A 838 -68.18 -0.31 -14.17
CA GLY A 838 -69.02 -0.30 -15.36
C GLY A 838 -70.49 -0.62 -15.10
N ALA A 839 -71.23 -0.84 -16.18
CA ALA A 839 -72.63 -1.23 -16.18
C ALA A 839 -72.80 -2.69 -16.55
N PHE A 840 -73.62 -3.40 -15.77
CA PHE A 840 -74.06 -4.75 -16.05
C PHE A 840 -74.57 -4.91 -17.49
N GLU A 841 -74.04 -5.91 -18.21
CA GLU A 841 -74.50 -6.30 -19.56
C GLU A 841 -76.00 -6.69 -19.56
N GLN A 842 -76.63 -6.78 -20.73
CA GLN A 842 -78.05 -7.11 -20.85
C GLN A 842 -78.29 -8.01 -22.06
N ASN A 843 -79.26 -8.93 -21.96
CA ASN A 843 -79.70 -9.73 -23.10
C ASN A 843 -80.73 -8.99 -23.97
N ASP A 844 -81.07 -9.58 -25.13
CA ASP A 844 -82.02 -9.00 -26.10
C ASP A 844 -83.44 -8.74 -25.55
N GLU A 845 -83.81 -9.31 -24.39
CA GLU A 845 -85.09 -9.07 -23.71
C GLU A 845 -85.02 -7.92 -22.68
N GLY A 846 -83.89 -7.23 -22.54
CA GLY A 846 -83.64 -6.26 -21.48
C GLY A 846 -83.54 -6.90 -20.08
N ARG A 847 -83.32 -8.21 -20.02
CA ARG A 847 -83.15 -9.00 -18.80
C ARG A 847 -81.69 -9.38 -18.60
N TYR A 848 -81.33 -9.69 -17.37
CA TYR A 848 -79.95 -10.01 -17.04
C TYR A 848 -79.86 -10.95 -15.84
N THR A 849 -78.88 -11.85 -15.88
CA THR A 849 -78.53 -12.80 -14.81
C THR A 849 -77.04 -12.71 -14.52
N PRO A 850 -76.58 -11.67 -13.81
CA PRO A 850 -75.17 -11.57 -13.43
C PRO A 850 -74.80 -12.66 -12.44
N ASP A 851 -73.54 -13.08 -12.47
CA ASP A 851 -72.80 -13.73 -11.37
C ASP A 851 -72.63 -12.82 -10.13
N PHE A 852 -73.60 -11.95 -9.82
CA PHE A 852 -73.50 -10.90 -8.80
C PHE A 852 -74.60 -11.03 -7.75
N GLY A 853 -74.23 -10.92 -6.46
CA GLY A 853 -75.19 -10.94 -5.36
C GLY A 853 -76.09 -12.18 -5.38
N SER A 854 -77.39 -12.03 -5.14
CA SER A 854 -78.36 -13.13 -5.23
C SER A 854 -78.97 -13.31 -6.63
N CYS A 855 -78.39 -12.75 -7.69
CA CYS A 855 -79.08 -12.66 -8.98
C CYS A 855 -79.18 -13.98 -9.76
N GLN A 856 -78.27 -14.94 -9.52
CA GLN A 856 -78.41 -16.32 -10.02
C GLN A 856 -79.22 -17.22 -9.07
N PHE A 857 -79.88 -16.67 -8.04
CA PHE A 857 -80.60 -17.48 -7.08
C PHE A 857 -81.90 -17.98 -7.71
N VAL A 858 -81.96 -19.28 -7.98
CA VAL A 858 -83.15 -19.95 -8.51
C VAL A 858 -83.84 -20.66 -7.37
N GLY A 859 -85.07 -20.25 -7.08
CA GLY A 859 -85.92 -20.93 -6.12
C GLY A 859 -87.35 -20.40 -6.12
N GLN A 860 -88.28 -21.23 -5.65
CA GLN A 860 -89.70 -20.94 -5.56
C GLN A 860 -90.13 -20.81 -4.09
N THR A 861 -90.89 -19.76 -3.76
CA THR A 861 -91.55 -19.68 -2.45
C THR A 861 -92.60 -20.77 -2.30
N ALA A 862 -93.05 -21.05 -1.07
CA ALA A 862 -94.16 -21.97 -0.82
C ALA A 862 -95.45 -21.67 -1.63
N ASP A 863 -95.65 -20.40 -2.06
CA ASP A 863 -96.76 -19.97 -2.93
C ASP A 863 -96.48 -20.12 -4.44
N GLY A 864 -95.39 -20.79 -4.84
CA GLY A 864 -95.00 -21.02 -6.22
C GLY A 864 -94.44 -19.80 -6.97
N LYS A 865 -94.16 -18.69 -6.27
CA LYS A 865 -93.56 -17.49 -6.88
C LYS A 865 -92.05 -17.63 -6.96
N THR A 866 -91.48 -17.35 -8.14
CA THR A 866 -90.04 -17.13 -8.27
C THR A 866 -89.65 -15.79 -7.65
N LEU A 867 -88.42 -15.72 -7.11
CA LEU A 867 -87.86 -14.48 -6.60
C LEU A 867 -87.62 -13.46 -7.74
N PRO A 868 -87.61 -12.15 -7.44
CA PRO A 868 -87.56 -11.12 -8.48
C PRO A 868 -86.26 -11.19 -9.29
N ALA A 869 -86.40 -11.17 -10.61
CA ALA A 869 -85.26 -11.05 -11.52
C ALA A 869 -84.48 -9.75 -11.25
N CYS A 870 -83.15 -9.84 -11.31
CA CYS A 870 -82.31 -8.65 -11.17
C CYS A 870 -82.51 -7.68 -12.34
N THR A 871 -82.47 -6.39 -12.02
CA THR A 871 -82.55 -5.29 -12.97
C THR A 871 -81.20 -4.59 -13.07
N GLY A 872 -80.83 -4.17 -14.29
CA GLY A 872 -79.50 -3.66 -14.62
C GLY A 872 -79.11 -2.37 -13.89
N GLY A 873 -77.86 -1.95 -14.08
CA GLY A 873 -77.31 -0.71 -13.55
C GLY A 873 -75.78 -0.77 -13.45
N SER A 874 -75.17 0.30 -12.94
CA SER A 874 -73.72 0.37 -12.74
C SER A 874 -73.28 0.08 -11.29
N GLN A 875 -72.00 -0.23 -11.13
CA GLN A 875 -71.31 -0.37 -9.85
C GLN A 875 -70.24 0.72 -9.74
N THR A 876 -70.46 1.70 -8.86
CA THR A 876 -69.51 2.78 -8.58
C THR A 876 -69.33 2.96 -7.07
N ALA A 877 -68.14 3.36 -6.65
CA ALA A 877 -67.80 3.63 -5.26
C ALA A 877 -66.81 4.80 -5.18
N ASN A 878 -67.01 5.74 -4.26
CA ASN A 878 -66.11 6.88 -4.06
C ASN A 878 -66.00 7.16 -2.57
N GLY A 879 -64.76 7.15 -2.06
CA GLY A 879 -64.48 7.29 -0.64
C GLY A 879 -63.08 7.81 -0.39
N SER A 880 -62.63 7.67 0.85
CA SER A 880 -61.31 8.15 1.26
C SER A 880 -60.66 7.21 2.27
N VAL A 881 -59.34 7.22 2.30
CA VAL A 881 -58.50 6.56 3.29
C VAL A 881 -57.78 7.62 4.08
N LEU A 882 -57.87 7.57 5.40
CA LEU A 882 -57.07 8.40 6.30
C LEU A 882 -56.07 7.50 7.01
N ALA A 883 -54.80 7.87 7.04
CA ALA A 883 -53.76 7.12 7.75
C ALA A 883 -52.75 8.03 8.44
N LEU A 884 -52.25 7.56 9.58
CA LEU A 884 -51.17 8.16 10.37
C LEU A 884 -50.20 7.05 10.76
N GLY A 885 -48.91 7.39 10.92
CA GLY A 885 -47.94 6.42 11.39
C GLY A 885 -46.54 6.98 11.58
N TRP A 886 -45.61 6.08 11.86
CA TRP A 886 -44.21 6.39 12.11
C TRP A 886 -43.33 5.23 11.66
N GLN A 887 -42.16 5.55 11.11
CA GLN A 887 -41.18 4.60 10.59
C GLN A 887 -39.79 4.98 11.09
N GLY A 888 -39.19 4.14 11.92
CA GLY A 888 -37.79 4.22 12.33
C GLY A 888 -36.96 3.06 11.77
N SER A 889 -35.74 2.93 12.27
CA SER A 889 -34.79 1.88 11.84
C SER A 889 -35.27 0.46 12.18
N ARG A 890 -35.75 0.25 13.42
CA ARG A 890 -36.17 -1.07 13.94
C ARG A 890 -37.66 -1.32 13.96
N TRP A 891 -38.48 -0.28 13.97
CA TRP A 891 -39.93 -0.40 14.12
C TRP A 891 -40.63 0.53 13.15
N ALA A 892 -41.75 0.10 12.61
CA ALA A 892 -42.71 0.97 11.93
C ALA A 892 -44.12 0.61 12.40
N PHE A 893 -44.99 1.61 12.53
CA PHE A 893 -46.38 1.44 12.95
C PHE A 893 -47.27 2.37 12.17
N ASP A 894 -48.46 1.89 11.80
CA ASP A 894 -49.45 2.72 11.14
C ASP A 894 -50.88 2.31 11.51
N LEU A 895 -51.78 3.29 11.47
CA LEU A 895 -53.21 3.13 11.72
C LEU A 895 -53.97 3.96 10.69
N GLY A 896 -55.02 3.36 10.11
CA GLY A 896 -55.85 4.04 9.14
C GLY A 896 -57.27 3.50 9.06
N THR A 897 -58.10 4.17 8.29
CA THR A 897 -59.50 3.78 8.09
C THR A 897 -60.01 4.19 6.72
N THR A 898 -60.86 3.34 6.13
CA THR A 898 -61.61 3.68 4.91
C THR A 898 -62.96 4.30 5.28
N GLN A 899 -63.39 5.33 4.55
CA GLN A 899 -64.63 6.06 4.79
C GLN A 899 -65.37 6.37 3.48
N GLY A 900 -66.69 6.41 3.53
CA GLY A 900 -67.57 6.72 2.39
C GLY A 900 -67.91 5.51 1.50
N TYR A 901 -67.33 4.33 1.76
CA TYR A 901 -67.63 3.12 1.02
C TYR A 901 -68.86 2.39 1.56
N ALA A 902 -69.36 1.42 0.78
CA ALA A 902 -70.44 0.55 1.22
C ALA A 902 -70.04 -0.26 2.47
N ILE A 903 -68.76 -0.62 2.61
CA ILE A 903 -68.16 -1.24 3.80
C ILE A 903 -66.90 -0.47 4.19
N ASN A 904 -66.92 0.13 5.37
CA ASN A 904 -65.81 0.89 5.93
C ASN A 904 -65.00 0.02 6.89
N ASN A 905 -63.67 0.11 6.83
CA ASN A 905 -62.75 -0.74 7.58
C ASN A 905 -61.78 0.07 8.43
N TRP A 906 -61.35 -0.51 9.57
CA TRP A 906 -60.11 -0.15 10.24
C TRP A 906 -58.97 -0.98 9.67
N LEU A 907 -57.82 -0.33 9.49
CA LEU A 907 -56.63 -0.81 8.82
C LEU A 907 -55.39 -0.43 9.64
N GLY A 908 -54.28 -1.11 9.45
CA GLY A 908 -53.04 -0.77 10.13
C GLY A 908 -51.95 -1.81 9.96
N GLY A 909 -50.77 -1.48 10.47
CA GLY A 909 -49.58 -2.33 10.38
C GLY A 909 -48.61 -2.09 11.55
N ALA A 910 -47.84 -3.12 11.84
CA ALA A 910 -46.67 -3.07 12.71
C ALA A 910 -45.55 -3.90 12.06
N THR A 911 -44.40 -3.28 11.82
CA THR A 911 -43.21 -3.91 11.24
C THR A 911 -42.06 -3.82 12.23
N VAL A 912 -41.29 -4.89 12.36
CA VAL A 912 -40.06 -4.95 13.16
C VAL A 912 -38.92 -5.33 12.23
N ASN A 913 -37.74 -4.69 12.34
CA ASN A 913 -36.54 -4.98 11.56
C ASN A 913 -35.33 -5.30 12.46
N GLY A 914 -34.35 -6.04 11.92
CA GLY A 914 -33.06 -6.35 12.51
C GLY A 914 -32.16 -7.12 11.54
N ASP A 915 -30.98 -7.57 11.98
CA ASP A 915 -30.05 -8.35 11.14
C ASP A 915 -29.52 -9.57 11.89
N LEU A 916 -29.34 -10.70 11.19
CA LEU A 916 -28.70 -11.92 11.70
C LEU A 916 -27.41 -12.20 10.91
N GLY A 917 -26.33 -11.54 11.34
CA GLY A 917 -25.03 -11.64 10.70
C GLY A 917 -25.03 -11.02 9.30
N GLN A 918 -25.16 -11.86 8.27
CA GLN A 918 -25.19 -11.46 6.86
C GLN A 918 -26.59 -11.60 6.22
N VAL A 919 -27.61 -11.91 7.02
CA VAL A 919 -29.00 -12.08 6.57
C VAL A 919 -29.87 -11.01 7.22
N GLY A 920 -30.36 -10.07 6.41
CA GLY A 920 -31.19 -8.96 6.88
C GLY A 920 -32.63 -9.39 7.14
N TRP A 921 -33.27 -8.84 8.19
CA TRP A 921 -34.49 -9.40 8.76
C TRP A 921 -35.58 -8.41 9.22
N SER A 922 -36.85 -8.80 9.00
CA SER A 922 -38.07 -8.09 9.32
C SER A 922 -39.29 -8.99 9.41
N LEU A 923 -40.27 -8.50 10.16
CA LEU A 923 -41.53 -9.14 10.50
C LEU A 923 -42.64 -8.09 10.44
N THR A 924 -43.61 -8.26 9.54
CA THR A 924 -44.80 -7.41 9.49
C THR A 924 -46.05 -8.17 9.93
N ALA A 925 -46.87 -7.52 10.75
CA ALA A 925 -48.26 -7.88 11.04
C ALA A 925 -49.15 -6.74 10.54
N SER A 926 -50.16 -7.05 9.72
CA SER A 926 -50.97 -6.01 9.06
C SER A 926 -52.43 -6.42 8.83
N ARG A 927 -53.30 -5.41 8.75
CA ARG A 927 -54.68 -5.50 8.26
C ARG A 927 -54.86 -4.51 7.11
N ARG A 928 -55.02 -5.03 5.89
CA ARG A 928 -55.10 -4.24 4.63
C ARG A 928 -56.30 -4.63 3.79
N PRO A 929 -56.93 -3.71 3.04
CA PRO A 929 -58.05 -4.03 2.16
C PRO A 929 -57.55 -4.74 0.89
N MET A 930 -58.39 -5.59 0.30
CA MET A 930 -58.12 -6.23 -0.99
C MET A 930 -58.58 -5.31 -2.13
N SER A 931 -57.63 -4.80 -2.92
CA SER A 931 -57.88 -3.81 -4.00
C SER A 931 -58.24 -4.42 -5.36
N ASN A 932 -58.49 -5.73 -5.44
CA ASN A 932 -58.67 -6.47 -6.70
C ASN A 932 -59.94 -6.14 -7.49
N SER A 933 -61.01 -5.69 -6.81
CA SER A 933 -62.29 -5.32 -7.40
C SER A 933 -63.01 -4.32 -6.50
N LEU A 934 -64.06 -3.67 -7.03
CA LEU A 934 -64.93 -2.79 -6.25
C LEU A 934 -65.57 -3.56 -5.07
N LEU A 935 -66.04 -4.79 -5.29
CA LEU A 935 -66.61 -5.64 -4.24
C LEU A 935 -65.58 -5.94 -3.14
N SER A 936 -64.36 -6.33 -3.51
CA SER A 936 -63.31 -6.62 -2.54
C SER A 936 -62.89 -5.40 -1.72
N PHE A 937 -62.80 -4.22 -2.33
CA PHE A 937 -62.28 -3.03 -1.66
C PHE A 937 -63.36 -2.23 -0.91
N ALA A 938 -64.38 -1.80 -1.65
CA ALA A 938 -65.43 -0.91 -1.15
C ALA A 938 -66.65 -1.66 -0.61
N GLY A 939 -66.83 -2.93 -0.99
CA GLY A 939 -68.08 -3.66 -0.77
C GLY A 939 -69.20 -3.24 -1.71
N ALA A 940 -70.23 -4.07 -1.78
CA ALA A 940 -71.45 -3.83 -2.54
C ALA A 940 -72.70 -4.05 -1.70
N ARG A 941 -73.86 -3.73 -2.28
CA ARG A 941 -75.17 -3.98 -1.69
C ARG A 941 -76.06 -4.73 -2.68
N ASP A 942 -76.56 -5.87 -2.25
CA ASP A 942 -77.37 -6.76 -3.06
C ASP A 942 -78.76 -6.13 -3.18
N ARG A 943 -79.19 -5.84 -4.41
CA ARG A 943 -80.44 -5.09 -4.63
C ARG A 943 -81.69 -5.92 -4.25
N PRO A 944 -81.79 -7.23 -4.57
CA PRO A 944 -82.94 -8.04 -4.18
C PRO A 944 -83.09 -8.24 -2.66
N THR A 945 -82.02 -8.62 -1.94
CA THR A 945 -82.09 -8.93 -0.50
C THR A 945 -81.78 -7.74 0.41
N GLY A 946 -81.16 -6.68 -0.14
CA GLY A 946 -80.71 -5.50 0.60
C GLY A 946 -79.43 -5.71 1.41
N VAL A 947 -78.84 -6.91 1.41
CA VAL A 947 -77.64 -7.30 2.18
C VAL A 947 -76.38 -6.58 1.65
N ARG A 948 -75.54 -6.06 2.55
CA ARG A 948 -74.20 -5.54 2.21
C ARG A 948 -73.18 -6.68 2.32
N TRP A 949 -72.29 -6.82 1.33
CA TRP A 949 -71.20 -7.80 1.40
C TRP A 949 -69.93 -7.32 0.66
N GLY A 950 -68.80 -7.97 0.93
CA GLY A 950 -67.48 -7.59 0.39
C GLY A 950 -66.61 -6.87 1.43
N GLY A 951 -65.86 -5.84 1.00
CA GLY A 951 -65.01 -5.04 1.89
C GLY A 951 -63.95 -5.89 2.59
N VAL A 952 -63.34 -6.80 1.83
CA VAL A 952 -62.45 -7.86 2.30
C VAL A 952 -61.12 -7.28 2.74
N THR A 953 -60.68 -7.70 3.93
CA THR A 953 -59.37 -7.38 4.49
C THR A 953 -58.51 -8.62 4.59
N ALA A 954 -57.24 -8.50 4.20
CA ALA A 954 -56.19 -9.46 4.51
C ALA A 954 -55.58 -9.11 5.87
N ASN A 955 -55.61 -10.07 6.80
CA ASN A 955 -55.18 -9.93 8.20
C ASN A 955 -54.10 -11.00 8.48
N GLY A 956 -53.02 -10.68 9.18
CA GLY A 956 -52.11 -11.73 9.63
C GLY A 956 -50.92 -11.25 10.47
N ALA A 957 -50.28 -12.22 11.13
CA ALA A 957 -49.05 -12.07 11.91
C ALA A 957 -48.36 -13.44 12.03
N THR A 958 -47.07 -13.57 11.68
CA THR A 958 -46.30 -14.83 11.84
C THR A 958 -44.79 -14.58 11.88
N LEU A 959 -44.10 -15.10 12.90
CA LEU A 959 -42.68 -14.87 13.24
C LEU A 959 -41.69 -15.15 12.09
N GLY A 960 -40.78 -14.22 11.78
CA GLY A 960 -39.89 -14.26 10.61
C GLY A 960 -38.99 -13.01 10.39
N LEU A 961 -38.39 -12.87 9.19
CA LEU A 961 -37.01 -12.39 8.96
C LEU A 961 -36.61 -11.66 7.60
N SER A 962 -37.33 -10.68 6.97
CA SER A 962 -36.93 -9.95 5.70
C SER A 962 -36.03 -8.67 5.72
N TRP A 963 -35.19 -8.42 4.71
CA TRP A 963 -34.54 -7.10 4.52
C TRP A 963 -35.45 -6.09 3.76
N GLY A 964 -35.07 -4.80 3.76
CA GLY A 964 -35.87 -3.71 3.16
C GLY A 964 -35.60 -3.40 1.68
N GLY A 965 -36.02 -2.21 1.22
CA GLY A 965 -35.62 -1.66 -0.07
C GLY A 965 -36.46 -2.01 -1.31
N VAL A 966 -37.46 -2.89 -1.19
CA VAL A 966 -38.59 -3.04 -2.13
C VAL A 966 -39.87 -3.34 -1.32
N THR A 967 -40.97 -2.66 -1.63
CA THR A 967 -42.27 -2.71 -0.93
C THR A 967 -43.02 -4.03 -1.17
N ALA A 968 -43.23 -4.84 -0.12
CA ALA A 968 -43.95 -6.14 -0.19
C ALA A 968 -44.47 -6.70 1.18
N ASN A 969 -44.81 -5.81 2.10
CA ASN A 969 -45.36 -5.97 3.45
C ASN A 969 -46.65 -6.75 3.75
N GLY A 970 -46.82 -7.97 3.27
CA GLY A 970 -47.90 -8.81 3.84
C GLY A 970 -47.66 -9.09 5.32
N ALA A 971 -48.56 -9.89 5.92
CA ALA A 971 -48.13 -10.79 6.98
C ALA A 971 -47.11 -11.76 6.39
N THR A 972 -45.84 -11.34 6.36
CA THR A 972 -44.80 -11.84 5.45
C THR A 972 -43.44 -11.83 6.15
N LEU A 973 -42.90 -13.02 6.39
CA LEU A 973 -41.47 -13.29 6.48
C LEU A 973 -40.87 -12.97 5.11
N GLY A 974 -39.70 -12.37 5.05
CA GLY A 974 -38.82 -12.51 3.90
C GLY A 974 -37.43 -12.90 4.34
N LEU A 975 -36.45 -12.89 3.45
CA LEU A 975 -35.05 -13.14 3.76
C LEU A 975 -34.26 -12.38 2.69
N SER A 976 -33.10 -11.83 3.02
CA SER A 976 -32.14 -11.47 1.98
C SER A 976 -30.72 -11.86 2.36
N TRP A 977 -29.92 -12.17 1.34
CA TRP A 977 -28.48 -12.26 1.42
C TRP A 977 -27.92 -11.42 0.27
N ASP A 978 -27.35 -10.28 0.62
CA ASP A 978 -26.77 -9.31 -0.29
C ASP A 978 -25.64 -8.58 0.43
N GLN A 979 -24.41 -8.73 -0.08
CA GLN A 979 -23.21 -8.15 0.53
C GLN A 979 -22.67 -6.96 -0.28
N GLY A 980 -23.46 -6.42 -1.22
CA GLY A 980 -23.01 -5.40 -2.17
C GLY A 980 -22.05 -5.93 -3.24
N GLY A 981 -21.82 -7.24 -3.32
CA GLY A 981 -21.15 -7.90 -4.45
C GLY A 981 -22.10 -8.15 -5.62
N ASP A 982 -21.65 -8.84 -6.67
CA ASP A 982 -22.37 -8.94 -7.94
C ASP A 982 -23.75 -9.65 -7.87
N ASN A 983 -24.07 -10.31 -6.76
CA ASN A 983 -25.22 -11.19 -6.63
C ASN A 983 -26.01 -10.91 -5.34
N GLY A 984 -27.34 -10.99 -5.44
CA GLY A 984 -28.25 -10.94 -4.30
C GLY A 984 -29.31 -12.03 -4.39
N VAL A 985 -29.70 -12.57 -3.23
CA VAL A 985 -30.80 -13.55 -3.09
C VAL A 985 -31.82 -12.99 -2.11
N TRP A 986 -33.10 -13.19 -2.39
CA TRP A 986 -34.18 -12.89 -1.47
C TRP A 986 -35.25 -13.99 -1.46
N ALA A 987 -36.05 -14.05 -0.40
CA ALA A 987 -37.25 -14.88 -0.32
C ALA A 987 -38.36 -14.14 0.43
N SER A 988 -39.60 -14.60 0.28
CA SER A 988 -40.74 -14.16 1.10
C SER A 988 -41.76 -15.27 1.32
N LEU A 989 -42.19 -15.49 2.57
CA LEU A 989 -43.25 -16.39 2.97
C LEU A 989 -44.29 -15.61 3.79
N GLY A 990 -45.53 -15.56 3.34
CA GLY A 990 -46.61 -14.91 4.08
C GLY A 990 -47.85 -15.77 4.23
N HIS A 991 -48.57 -15.58 5.33
CA HIS A 991 -49.84 -16.27 5.63
C HIS A 991 -50.88 -15.27 6.16
N HIS A 992 -52.05 -15.25 5.55
CA HIS A 992 -53.11 -14.28 5.82
C HIS A 992 -54.47 -14.96 5.97
N TRP A 993 -55.28 -14.46 6.89
CA TRP A 993 -56.72 -14.70 6.97
C TRP A 993 -57.46 -13.58 6.26
N LEU A 994 -58.38 -13.95 5.36
CA LEU A 994 -59.15 -13.01 4.55
C LEU A 994 -60.58 -12.96 5.09
N TYR A 995 -61.02 -11.78 5.52
CA TYR A 995 -62.30 -11.54 6.18
C TYR A 995 -63.04 -10.35 5.55
N GLY A 996 -64.34 -10.48 5.25
CA GLY A 996 -65.20 -9.41 4.75
C GLY A 996 -66.58 -9.41 5.44
N GLU A 997 -67.36 -8.35 5.26
CA GLU A 997 -68.74 -8.34 5.78
C GLU A 997 -69.56 -9.33 4.94
N ASN A 998 -70.19 -10.34 5.57
CA ASN A 998 -70.99 -11.35 4.87
C ASN A 998 -70.28 -12.12 3.75
N VAL A 999 -68.94 -12.20 3.76
CA VAL A 999 -68.09 -12.99 2.85
C VAL A 999 -67.62 -14.26 3.55
N ALA A 1000 -67.46 -15.37 2.84
CA ALA A 1000 -66.88 -16.59 3.39
C ALA A 1000 -65.39 -16.40 3.77
N ASP A 1001 -65.00 -16.86 4.96
CA ASP A 1001 -63.61 -16.83 5.42
C ASP A 1001 -62.69 -17.66 4.51
N ASN A 1002 -61.52 -17.11 4.22
CA ASN A 1002 -60.49 -17.77 3.40
C ASN A 1002 -59.11 -17.58 4.04
N GLN A 1003 -58.14 -18.40 3.62
CA GLN A 1003 -56.73 -18.28 4.01
C GLN A 1003 -55.87 -18.18 2.77
N ARG A 1004 -54.78 -17.42 2.82
CA ARG A 1004 -53.81 -17.28 1.74
C ARG A 1004 -52.39 -17.49 2.27
N THR A 1005 -51.73 -18.54 1.79
CA THR A 1005 -50.28 -18.71 1.92
C THR A 1005 -49.60 -18.31 0.62
N ARG A 1006 -48.51 -17.54 0.72
CA ARG A 1006 -47.68 -17.10 -0.42
C ARG A 1006 -46.22 -17.38 -0.10
N ALA A 1007 -45.54 -18.10 -0.97
CA ALA A 1007 -44.09 -18.21 -0.99
C ALA A 1007 -43.54 -17.55 -2.27
N MET A 1008 -42.42 -16.86 -2.16
CA MET A 1008 -41.68 -16.26 -3.27
C MET A 1008 -40.19 -16.42 -2.98
N ALA A 1009 -39.39 -16.53 -4.03
CA ALA A 1009 -37.93 -16.48 -3.95
C ALA A 1009 -37.40 -15.80 -5.20
N GLY A 1010 -36.31 -15.05 -5.06
CA GLY A 1010 -35.66 -14.43 -6.19
C GLY A 1010 -34.15 -14.38 -6.05
N TYR A 1011 -33.50 -14.39 -7.19
CA TYR A 1011 -32.07 -14.16 -7.35
C TYR A 1011 -31.90 -13.03 -8.36
N TYR A 1012 -30.91 -12.17 -8.15
CA TYR A 1012 -30.54 -11.17 -9.13
C TYR A 1012 -29.03 -10.98 -9.21
N HIS A 1013 -28.58 -10.62 -10.40
CA HIS A 1013 -27.20 -10.32 -10.75
C HIS A 1013 -27.09 -8.85 -11.17
N ARG A 1014 -26.05 -8.17 -10.68
CA ARG A 1014 -25.71 -6.78 -10.98
C ARG A 1014 -24.81 -6.73 -12.21
N VAL A 1015 -25.38 -6.40 -13.36
CA VAL A 1015 -24.64 -6.25 -14.63
C VAL A 1015 -23.90 -4.91 -14.66
N VAL A 1016 -24.50 -3.87 -14.06
CA VAL A 1016 -23.88 -2.56 -13.82
C VAL A 1016 -24.31 -2.09 -12.43
N GLU A 1017 -23.36 -1.63 -11.62
CA GLU A 1017 -23.61 -1.05 -10.29
C GLU A 1017 -22.61 0.10 -10.10
N LYS A 1018 -23.03 1.30 -10.49
CA LYS A 1018 -22.29 2.57 -10.41
C LYS A 1018 -23.02 3.55 -9.49
N ALA A 1019 -22.39 4.69 -9.19
CA ALA A 1019 -23.01 5.76 -8.42
C ALA A 1019 -24.32 6.28 -9.06
N ASP A 1020 -24.38 6.43 -10.38
CA ASP A 1020 -25.52 7.04 -11.08
C ASP A 1020 -26.22 6.10 -12.09
N GLU A 1021 -25.84 4.82 -12.15
CA GLU A 1021 -26.38 3.85 -13.11
C GLU A 1021 -26.40 2.42 -12.53
N ARG A 1022 -27.52 1.71 -12.70
CA ARG A 1022 -27.73 0.33 -12.24
C ARG A 1022 -28.43 -0.49 -13.33
N VAL A 1023 -27.89 -1.67 -13.64
CA VAL A 1023 -28.52 -2.70 -14.48
C VAL A 1023 -28.58 -3.99 -13.69
N ARG A 1024 -29.77 -4.57 -13.53
CA ARG A 1024 -29.96 -5.85 -12.83
C ARG A 1024 -30.80 -6.80 -13.68
N VAL A 1025 -30.42 -8.08 -13.65
CA VAL A 1025 -31.15 -9.18 -14.30
C VAL A 1025 -31.38 -10.25 -13.25
N GLY A 1026 -32.58 -10.81 -13.18
CA GLY A 1026 -32.92 -11.78 -12.14
C GLY A 1026 -33.80 -12.93 -12.59
N LEU A 1027 -34.10 -13.79 -11.62
CA LEU A 1027 -35.06 -14.88 -11.69
C LEU A 1027 -35.95 -14.76 -10.45
N THR A 1028 -37.26 -14.81 -10.63
CA THR A 1028 -38.26 -14.81 -9.54
C THR A 1028 -39.14 -16.04 -9.66
N LEU A 1029 -39.37 -16.70 -8.52
CA LEU A 1029 -40.28 -17.82 -8.34
C LEU A 1029 -41.38 -17.38 -7.37
N MET A 1030 -42.61 -17.75 -7.64
CA MET A 1030 -43.77 -17.41 -6.82
C MET A 1030 -44.72 -18.61 -6.75
N HIS A 1031 -45.28 -18.85 -5.57
CA HIS A 1031 -46.26 -19.90 -5.32
C HIS A 1031 -47.33 -19.41 -4.33
N TRP A 1032 -48.60 -19.47 -4.68
CA TRP A 1032 -49.72 -19.14 -3.80
C TRP A 1032 -50.60 -20.36 -3.56
N ARG A 1033 -51.23 -20.38 -2.39
CA ARG A 1033 -52.26 -21.35 -2.03
C ARG A 1033 -53.40 -20.64 -1.30
N HIS A 1034 -54.63 -20.88 -1.72
CA HIS A 1034 -55.84 -20.50 -0.98
C HIS A 1034 -56.54 -21.72 -0.40
N ASP A 1035 -57.40 -21.52 0.61
CA ASP A 1035 -58.27 -22.57 1.15
C ASP A 1035 -59.48 -22.82 0.24
N LYS A 1036 -60.02 -21.74 -0.36
CA LYS A 1036 -61.17 -21.77 -1.28
C LYS A 1036 -60.96 -20.77 -2.41
N ASP A 1037 -61.48 -21.06 -3.59
CA ASP A 1037 -61.71 -20.00 -4.57
C ASP A 1037 -62.98 -19.20 -4.22
N LEU A 1038 -62.80 -17.89 -3.99
CA LEU A 1038 -63.83 -16.89 -3.74
C LEU A 1038 -63.76 -15.73 -4.75
N SER A 1039 -63.25 -16.00 -5.95
CA SER A 1039 -63.08 -15.03 -7.05
C SER A 1039 -64.39 -14.57 -7.70
N GLY A 1040 -65.48 -15.32 -7.54
CA GLY A 1040 -66.82 -14.95 -8.01
C GLY A 1040 -67.41 -13.73 -7.30
N TYR A 1041 -68.60 -13.31 -7.73
CA TYR A 1041 -69.27 -12.10 -7.22
C TYR A 1041 -70.67 -12.36 -6.66
N SER A 1042 -71.13 -13.60 -6.59
CA SER A 1042 -72.39 -14.01 -5.95
C SER A 1042 -72.36 -13.77 -4.43
N LEU A 1043 -73.53 -13.82 -3.78
CA LEU A 1043 -73.67 -13.47 -2.36
C LEU A 1043 -72.85 -14.43 -1.48
N GLY A 1044 -71.91 -13.87 -0.71
CA GLY A 1044 -70.95 -14.63 0.09
C GLY A 1044 -69.57 -14.79 -0.54
N GLN A 1045 -69.41 -14.52 -1.83
CA GLN A 1045 -68.11 -14.48 -2.51
C GLN A 1045 -67.34 -13.19 -2.19
N GLY A 1046 -66.04 -13.18 -2.51
CA GLY A 1046 -65.13 -12.07 -2.21
C GLY A 1046 -64.81 -11.14 -3.37
N GLY A 1047 -64.94 -11.59 -4.62
CA GLY A 1047 -64.56 -10.83 -5.82
C GLY A 1047 -63.05 -10.59 -5.98
N TYR A 1048 -62.20 -11.44 -5.39
CA TYR A 1048 -60.73 -11.34 -5.51
C TYR A 1048 -60.15 -12.64 -6.06
N TYR A 1049 -59.17 -12.54 -6.97
CA TYR A 1049 -58.51 -13.71 -7.56
C TYR A 1049 -57.85 -14.58 -6.49
N SER A 1050 -58.30 -15.83 -6.37
CA SER A 1050 -57.97 -16.72 -5.24
C SER A 1050 -57.87 -18.21 -5.59
N PRO A 1051 -57.14 -18.59 -6.66
CA PRO A 1051 -56.99 -20.00 -7.00
C PRO A 1051 -56.39 -20.80 -5.84
N GLN A 1052 -56.89 -22.02 -5.60
CA GLN A 1052 -56.42 -22.91 -4.54
C GLN A 1052 -54.93 -23.20 -4.71
N ARG A 1053 -54.40 -23.25 -5.94
CA ARG A 1053 -52.96 -23.33 -6.23
C ARG A 1053 -52.59 -22.38 -7.38
N TYR A 1054 -51.51 -21.62 -7.23
CA TYR A 1054 -50.90 -20.83 -8.30
C TYR A 1054 -49.38 -20.94 -8.20
N SER A 1055 -48.67 -21.07 -9.32
CA SER A 1055 -47.20 -21.03 -9.38
C SER A 1055 -46.74 -20.25 -10.60
N SER A 1056 -45.66 -19.47 -10.46
CA SER A 1056 -45.05 -18.78 -11.60
C SER A 1056 -43.54 -18.65 -11.48
N VAL A 1057 -42.90 -18.53 -12.64
CA VAL A 1057 -41.49 -18.20 -12.82
C VAL A 1057 -41.37 -17.00 -13.74
N GLY A 1058 -40.54 -16.02 -13.39
CA GLY A 1058 -40.34 -14.81 -14.18
C GLY A 1058 -38.90 -14.34 -14.21
N VAL A 1059 -38.52 -13.70 -15.32
CA VAL A 1059 -37.18 -13.14 -15.54
C VAL A 1059 -37.31 -11.61 -15.64
N PRO A 1060 -37.12 -10.88 -14.52
CA PRO A 1060 -37.06 -9.42 -14.53
C PRO A 1060 -35.71 -8.89 -15.00
N VAL A 1061 -35.76 -7.76 -15.70
CA VAL A 1061 -34.64 -6.90 -16.06
C VAL A 1061 -34.99 -5.48 -15.63
N SER A 1062 -34.09 -4.81 -14.90
CA SER A 1062 -34.27 -3.41 -14.53
C SER A 1062 -33.05 -2.56 -14.90
N TYR A 1063 -33.33 -1.37 -15.42
CA TYR A 1063 -32.37 -0.31 -15.71
C TYR A 1063 -32.77 0.94 -14.92
N ALA A 1064 -31.88 1.42 -14.07
CA ALA A 1064 -32.07 2.67 -13.35
C ALA A 1064 -30.88 3.60 -13.62
N TRP A 1065 -31.16 4.88 -13.85
CA TRP A 1065 -30.14 5.89 -14.16
C TRP A 1065 -30.53 7.25 -13.59
N ARG A 1066 -29.56 8.06 -13.15
CA ARG A 1066 -29.78 9.43 -12.70
C ARG A 1066 -28.69 10.39 -13.17
N ASN A 1067 -28.94 11.69 -13.05
CA ASN A 1067 -27.94 12.74 -13.23
C ASN A 1067 -28.15 13.91 -12.24
N TYR A 1068 -27.80 15.14 -12.61
CA TYR A 1068 -28.02 16.30 -11.75
C TYR A 1068 -29.52 16.60 -11.49
N ASP A 1069 -30.38 16.53 -12.52
CA ASP A 1069 -31.80 16.92 -12.42
C ASP A 1069 -32.79 15.78 -12.66
N TRP A 1070 -32.35 14.62 -13.15
CA TRP A 1070 -33.23 13.50 -13.51
C TRP A 1070 -32.87 12.22 -12.76
N SER A 1071 -33.88 11.40 -12.50
CA SER A 1071 -33.75 9.97 -12.20
C SER A 1071 -34.81 9.20 -12.98
N VAL A 1072 -34.47 8.01 -13.46
CA VAL A 1072 -35.31 7.17 -14.33
C VAL A 1072 -35.18 5.71 -13.89
N LEU A 1073 -36.29 4.98 -13.96
CA LEU A 1073 -36.34 3.53 -13.83
C LEU A 1073 -37.13 2.97 -15.01
N LEU A 1074 -36.58 1.96 -15.68
CA LEU A 1074 -37.25 1.12 -16.67
C LEU A 1074 -37.13 -0.34 -16.23
N GLU A 1075 -38.27 -1.00 -16.01
CA GLU A 1075 -38.32 -2.42 -15.65
C GLU A 1075 -39.13 -3.18 -16.70
N GLY A 1076 -38.66 -4.37 -17.07
CA GLY A 1076 -39.37 -5.29 -17.93
C GLY A 1076 -39.26 -6.71 -17.39
N SER A 1077 -40.33 -7.50 -17.46
CA SER A 1077 -40.27 -8.91 -17.08
C SER A 1077 -41.16 -9.76 -17.97
N VAL A 1078 -40.71 -10.97 -18.28
CA VAL A 1078 -41.51 -12.04 -18.88
C VAL A 1078 -41.65 -13.17 -17.87
N SER A 1079 -42.85 -13.74 -17.76
CA SER A 1079 -43.16 -14.83 -16.84
C SER A 1079 -43.98 -15.94 -17.50
N TRP A 1080 -43.93 -17.12 -16.90
CA TRP A 1080 -44.84 -18.23 -17.17
C TRP A 1080 -45.51 -18.64 -15.86
N SER A 1081 -46.82 -18.88 -15.90
CA SER A 1081 -47.61 -19.23 -14.71
C SER A 1081 -48.59 -20.35 -14.97
N GLN A 1082 -48.95 -21.06 -13.90
CA GLN A 1082 -50.00 -22.08 -13.86
C GLN A 1082 -50.88 -21.87 -12.62
N ALA A 1083 -52.20 -21.89 -12.81
CA ALA A 1083 -53.21 -21.82 -11.76
C ALA A 1083 -54.14 -23.04 -11.79
N HIS A 1084 -54.70 -23.37 -10.64
CA HIS A 1084 -55.68 -24.44 -10.48
C HIS A 1084 -56.68 -24.08 -9.39
N SER A 1085 -57.97 -24.17 -9.71
CA SER A 1085 -59.09 -24.00 -8.79
C SER A 1085 -59.93 -25.27 -8.69
N ASP A 1086 -60.16 -25.74 -7.46
CA ASP A 1086 -61.16 -26.79 -7.17
C ASP A 1086 -62.58 -26.21 -7.20
N SER A 1087 -63.58 -27.06 -7.43
CA SER A 1087 -64.99 -26.66 -7.39
C SER A 1087 -65.39 -26.03 -6.05
N SER A 1088 -66.05 -24.88 -6.09
CA SER A 1088 -66.47 -24.11 -4.91
C SER A 1088 -67.99 -23.95 -4.87
N ARG A 1089 -68.57 -23.59 -3.72
CA ARG A 1089 -70.01 -23.28 -3.67
C ARG A 1089 -70.27 -21.92 -4.31
N LEU A 1090 -71.27 -21.83 -5.19
CA LEU A 1090 -71.73 -20.56 -5.76
C LEU A 1090 -72.13 -19.57 -4.66
N TYR A 1091 -72.77 -20.05 -3.58
CA TYR A 1091 -73.09 -19.26 -2.39
C TYR A 1091 -72.34 -19.82 -1.17
N PRO A 1092 -71.11 -19.40 -0.88
CA PRO A 1092 -70.27 -20.08 0.11
C PRO A 1092 -70.59 -19.71 1.57
N HIS A 1093 -71.29 -18.59 1.83
CA HIS A 1093 -71.51 -18.09 3.20
C HIS A 1093 -72.83 -18.60 3.84
N ALA A 1094 -72.81 -19.86 4.31
CA ALA A 1094 -73.97 -20.61 4.80
C ALA A 1094 -74.86 -19.93 5.88
N HIS A 1095 -74.36 -18.98 6.66
CA HIS A 1095 -75.19 -18.24 7.64
C HIS A 1095 -76.01 -17.11 7.01
N VAL A 1096 -75.50 -16.45 5.96
CA VAL A 1096 -76.25 -15.43 5.20
C VAL A 1096 -77.28 -16.12 4.33
N ASN A 1097 -76.87 -17.18 3.63
CA ASN A 1097 -77.75 -18.05 2.85
C ASN A 1097 -78.97 -18.49 3.67
N ARG A 1098 -78.76 -19.06 4.87
CA ARG A 1098 -79.86 -19.49 5.75
C ARG A 1098 -80.79 -18.35 6.16
N LYS A 1099 -80.28 -17.12 6.35
CA LYS A 1099 -81.13 -15.95 6.65
C LYS A 1099 -81.97 -15.55 5.44
N VAL A 1100 -81.39 -15.50 4.25
CA VAL A 1100 -82.11 -15.19 3.00
C VAL A 1100 -83.17 -16.27 2.70
N LEU A 1101 -82.82 -17.55 2.83
CA LEU A 1101 -83.76 -18.66 2.68
C LEU A 1101 -84.91 -18.61 3.69
N ALA A 1102 -84.63 -18.31 4.95
CA ALA A 1102 -85.66 -18.19 5.99
C ALA A 1102 -86.59 -16.98 5.77
N GLN A 1103 -86.12 -15.93 5.10
CA GLN A 1103 -86.94 -14.76 4.74
C GLN A 1103 -87.90 -15.04 3.59
N HIS A 1104 -87.65 -16.06 2.77
CA HIS A 1104 -88.43 -16.34 1.56
C HIS A 1104 -89.15 -17.71 1.55
N GLY A 1105 -88.71 -18.68 2.36
CA GLY A 1105 -89.34 -20.00 2.49
C GLY A 1105 -89.25 -20.83 1.21
N VAL A 1106 -88.01 -21.12 0.76
CA VAL A 1106 -87.69 -21.53 -0.62
C VAL A 1106 -86.84 -22.80 -0.69
N ASP A 1107 -87.14 -23.69 -1.66
CA ASP A 1107 -86.22 -24.71 -2.18
C ASP A 1107 -85.44 -24.15 -3.39
N SER A 1108 -84.12 -24.41 -3.49
CA SER A 1108 -83.22 -23.59 -4.31
C SER A 1108 -81.88 -24.18 -4.72
N ASN A 1109 -81.21 -23.52 -5.67
CA ASN A 1109 -79.83 -23.77 -6.06
C ASN A 1109 -78.75 -23.27 -5.06
N ILE A 1110 -79.07 -23.15 -3.76
CA ILE A 1110 -78.12 -22.58 -2.78
C ILE A 1110 -76.86 -23.44 -2.57
N ASP A 1111 -76.96 -24.75 -2.78
CA ASP A 1111 -75.85 -25.70 -2.73
C ASP A 1111 -75.22 -25.95 -4.12
N ALA A 1112 -75.51 -25.11 -5.12
CA ALA A 1112 -74.86 -25.17 -6.43
C ALA A 1112 -73.34 -24.97 -6.30
N MET A 1113 -72.59 -25.66 -7.15
CA MET A 1113 -71.13 -25.64 -7.20
C MET A 1113 -70.65 -25.05 -8.52
N THR A 1114 -69.54 -24.31 -8.51
CA THR A 1114 -68.75 -23.99 -9.69
C THR A 1114 -68.00 -25.23 -10.16
N GLU A 1115 -67.61 -25.27 -11.44
CA GLU A 1115 -66.69 -26.31 -11.93
C GLU A 1115 -65.24 -26.03 -11.46
N ALA A 1116 -64.38 -27.04 -11.55
CA ALA A 1116 -62.95 -26.92 -11.32
C ALA A 1116 -62.25 -26.47 -12.61
N SER A 1117 -61.16 -25.71 -12.51
CA SER A 1117 -60.44 -25.15 -13.65
C SER A 1117 -58.92 -25.20 -13.50
N ASP A 1118 -58.23 -25.33 -14.63
CA ASP A 1118 -56.77 -25.21 -14.76
C ASP A 1118 -56.47 -24.12 -15.80
N SER A 1119 -55.57 -23.19 -15.49
CA SER A 1119 -55.05 -22.20 -16.45
C SER A 1119 -53.52 -22.24 -16.48
N SER A 1120 -52.93 -21.93 -17.63
CA SER A 1120 -51.48 -21.71 -17.74
C SER A 1120 -51.14 -20.80 -18.90
N GLY A 1121 -50.29 -19.82 -18.67
CA GLY A 1121 -50.11 -18.67 -19.58
C GLY A 1121 -48.72 -18.06 -19.53
N LEU A 1122 -48.43 -17.23 -20.53
CA LEU A 1122 -47.31 -16.30 -20.52
C LEU A 1122 -47.78 -14.92 -20.05
N GLY A 1123 -47.05 -14.33 -19.10
CA GLY A 1123 -47.28 -12.97 -18.64
C GLY A 1123 -46.14 -12.05 -19.01
N TYR A 1124 -46.41 -10.76 -19.10
CA TYR A 1124 -45.40 -9.73 -19.26
C TYR A 1124 -45.76 -8.45 -18.49
N ARG A 1125 -44.74 -7.70 -18.10
CA ARG A 1125 -44.87 -6.38 -17.45
C ARG A 1125 -43.80 -5.44 -17.97
N VAL A 1126 -44.18 -4.18 -18.19
CA VAL A 1126 -43.31 -3.06 -18.55
C VAL A 1126 -43.66 -1.88 -17.66
N ARG A 1127 -42.68 -1.35 -16.94
CA ARG A 1127 -42.84 -0.22 -16.02
C ARG A 1127 -41.80 0.85 -16.33
N GLY A 1128 -42.25 2.10 -16.44
CA GLY A 1128 -41.37 3.25 -16.67
C GLY A 1128 -41.67 4.36 -15.68
N LEU A 1129 -40.70 4.73 -14.84
CA LEU A 1129 -40.81 5.81 -13.84
C LEU A 1129 -39.75 6.88 -14.08
N PHE A 1130 -40.05 8.12 -13.72
CA PHE A 1130 -39.07 9.21 -13.67
C PHE A 1130 -39.31 10.17 -12.50
N GLU A 1131 -38.23 10.82 -12.07
CA GLU A 1131 -38.25 12.05 -11.28
C GLU A 1131 -37.42 13.13 -11.99
N ARG A 1132 -37.87 14.37 -11.89
CA ARG A 1132 -37.18 15.57 -12.34
C ARG A 1132 -37.17 16.63 -11.24
N ARG A 1133 -35.98 17.09 -10.85
CA ARG A 1133 -35.79 18.29 -10.05
C ARG A 1133 -36.22 19.52 -10.87
N LEU A 1134 -37.13 20.32 -10.32
CA LEU A 1134 -37.57 21.60 -10.90
C LEU A 1134 -36.88 22.79 -10.22
N SER A 1135 -36.55 22.65 -8.94
CA SER A 1135 -35.76 23.59 -8.14
C SER A 1135 -35.17 22.87 -6.94
N ASP A 1136 -34.44 23.58 -6.09
CA ASP A 1136 -33.87 23.02 -4.86
C ASP A 1136 -34.95 22.49 -3.87
N GLN A 1137 -36.22 22.87 -4.02
CA GLN A 1137 -37.32 22.42 -3.15
C GLN A 1137 -38.44 21.65 -3.88
N TRP A 1138 -38.43 21.58 -5.23
CA TRP A 1138 -39.53 20.97 -6.00
C TRP A 1138 -39.02 19.84 -6.89
N VAL A 1139 -39.68 18.69 -6.81
CA VAL A 1139 -39.44 17.51 -7.66
C VAL A 1139 -40.77 17.08 -8.28
N LEU A 1140 -40.80 16.94 -9.61
CA LEU A 1140 -41.91 16.37 -10.38
C LEU A 1140 -41.57 14.93 -10.73
N GLY A 1141 -42.44 13.98 -10.44
CA GLY A 1141 -42.28 12.59 -10.84
C GLY A 1141 -43.53 12.03 -11.52
N GLY A 1142 -43.38 10.88 -12.16
CA GLY A 1142 -44.48 10.19 -12.81
C GLY A 1142 -44.03 8.88 -13.43
N GLY A 1143 -44.98 8.17 -14.02
CA GLY A 1143 -44.70 6.90 -14.67
C GLY A 1143 -45.93 6.12 -15.07
N PHE A 1144 -45.70 4.93 -15.60
CA PHE A 1144 -46.72 3.94 -15.94
C PHE A 1144 -46.27 2.54 -15.56
N ASP A 1145 -47.25 1.66 -15.37
CA ASP A 1145 -47.09 0.22 -15.22
C ASP A 1145 -48.11 -0.46 -16.13
N TRP A 1146 -47.63 -1.26 -17.07
CA TRP A 1146 -48.46 -2.02 -17.99
C TRP A 1146 -48.13 -3.50 -17.80
N GLN A 1147 -49.12 -4.29 -17.42
CA GLN A 1147 -48.96 -5.73 -17.16
C GLN A 1147 -50.14 -6.52 -17.71
N HIS A 1148 -49.85 -7.71 -18.22
CA HIS A 1148 -50.83 -8.59 -18.82
C HIS A 1148 -50.51 -10.06 -18.52
N SER A 1149 -51.53 -10.82 -18.17
CA SER A 1149 -51.55 -12.28 -18.06
C SER A 1149 -53.01 -12.75 -18.14
N ASP A 1150 -53.24 -13.99 -18.58
CA ASP A 1150 -54.58 -14.50 -18.96
C ASP A 1150 -55.69 -14.30 -17.89
N ASP A 1151 -55.35 -14.26 -16.60
CA ASP A 1151 -56.29 -14.09 -15.48
C ASP A 1151 -56.12 -12.75 -14.71
N TYR A 1152 -55.16 -11.89 -15.09
CA TYR A 1152 -54.78 -10.67 -14.34
C TYR A 1152 -54.02 -9.64 -15.19
N ALA A 1153 -54.67 -8.52 -15.53
CA ALA A 1153 -54.07 -7.41 -16.29
C ALA A 1153 -54.32 -5.96 -15.77
N PRO A 1154 -54.21 -5.63 -14.46
CA PRO A 1154 -54.45 -4.25 -13.99
C PRO A 1154 -53.26 -3.34 -14.32
N SER A 1155 -53.48 -2.34 -15.16
CA SER A 1155 -52.47 -1.37 -15.59
C SER A 1155 -52.75 0.02 -15.02
N HIS A 1156 -51.73 0.86 -14.84
CA HIS A 1156 -51.93 2.20 -14.29
C HIS A 1156 -50.89 3.24 -14.74
N GLY A 1157 -51.25 4.51 -14.61
CA GLY A 1157 -50.40 5.67 -14.90
C GLY A 1157 -50.54 6.74 -13.82
N MET A 1158 -49.43 7.37 -13.43
CA MET A 1158 -49.38 8.27 -12.29
C MET A 1158 -48.49 9.50 -12.52
N LEU A 1159 -48.81 10.59 -11.83
CA LEU A 1159 -48.07 11.84 -11.81
C LEU A 1159 -48.06 12.40 -10.38
N TYR A 1160 -46.91 12.85 -9.89
CA TYR A 1160 -46.79 13.44 -8.57
C TYR A 1160 -45.86 14.65 -8.51
N LEU A 1161 -46.12 15.51 -7.53
CA LEU A 1161 -45.31 16.66 -7.21
C LEU A 1161 -44.91 16.59 -5.73
N ARG A 1162 -43.61 16.65 -5.46
CA ARG A 1162 -43.02 16.64 -4.12
C ARG A 1162 -42.40 18.01 -3.81
N TYR A 1163 -42.76 18.56 -2.65
CA TYR A 1163 -42.18 19.77 -2.07
C TYR A 1163 -41.35 19.41 -0.84
N LEU A 1164 -40.10 19.88 -0.80
CA LEU A 1164 -39.14 19.72 0.30
C LEU A 1164 -39.06 21.04 1.07
N PHE A 1165 -39.12 21.01 2.40
CA PHE A 1165 -39.07 22.23 3.20
C PHE A 1165 -37.66 22.82 3.22
N GLU A 1166 -36.62 21.98 3.25
CA GLU A 1166 -35.22 22.37 3.18
C GLU A 1166 -34.65 22.16 1.76
N PRO A 1167 -33.70 23.00 1.29
CA PRO A 1167 -33.14 22.90 -0.05
C PRO A 1167 -32.29 21.63 -0.23
N TRP A 1168 -32.50 20.91 -1.34
CA TRP A 1168 -31.88 19.63 -1.62
C TRP A 1168 -31.19 19.59 -2.99
N ARG A 1169 -29.85 19.64 -3.00
CA ARG A 1169 -29.02 19.44 -4.21
C ARG A 1169 -28.30 18.09 -4.28
N GLY A 1170 -28.55 17.21 -3.30
CA GLY A 1170 -28.03 15.83 -3.26
C GLY A 1170 -28.60 14.94 -4.38
N ASN A 1171 -28.34 13.65 -4.29
CA ASN A 1171 -28.75 12.74 -5.35
C ASN A 1171 -30.27 12.46 -5.30
N LEU A 1172 -30.91 12.40 -6.47
CA LEU A 1172 -32.28 11.87 -6.58
C LEU A 1172 -32.29 10.36 -6.27
N ALA A 1173 -33.45 9.82 -5.92
CA ALA A 1173 -33.60 8.40 -5.59
C ALA A 1173 -33.19 7.51 -6.77
N LEU A 1174 -32.46 6.43 -6.49
CA LEU A 1174 -32.04 5.43 -7.48
C LEU A 1174 -32.25 4.03 -6.90
N PRO A 1175 -33.26 3.25 -7.33
CA PRO A 1175 -34.27 3.60 -8.34
C PRO A 1175 -35.27 4.68 -7.85
N VAL A 1176 -36.11 5.17 -8.76
CA VAL A 1176 -37.22 6.09 -8.46
C VAL A 1176 -38.27 5.38 -7.59
N THR A 1177 -38.71 6.04 -6.50
CA THR A 1177 -39.73 5.52 -5.57
C THR A 1177 -40.92 6.49 -5.46
N PRO A 1178 -42.03 6.21 -6.17
CA PRO A 1178 -43.29 6.98 -6.06
C PRO A 1178 -44.04 6.60 -4.77
N LEU A 1179 -45.17 7.27 -4.51
CA LEU A 1179 -46.09 6.80 -3.48
C LEU A 1179 -46.83 5.55 -3.98
N GLU A 1180 -47.06 4.58 -3.10
CA GLU A 1180 -47.98 3.46 -3.33
C GLU A 1180 -49.26 3.63 -2.50
N PRO A 1181 -50.45 3.25 -2.99
CA PRO A 1181 -51.71 3.29 -2.24
C PRO A 1181 -51.65 2.54 -0.91
N TYR A 1182 -52.40 2.98 0.10
CA TYR A 1182 -52.43 2.36 1.43
C TYR A 1182 -53.03 0.93 1.45
N SER A 1183 -53.70 0.51 0.37
CA SER A 1183 -54.06 -0.90 0.12
C SER A 1183 -52.89 -1.78 -0.34
N GLU A 1184 -51.94 -1.12 -1.01
CA GLU A 1184 -50.72 -1.68 -1.57
C GLU A 1184 -49.52 -1.45 -0.66
N TRP A 1185 -49.73 -0.80 0.50
CA TRP A 1185 -49.05 -1.07 1.76
C TRP A 1185 -49.40 -2.47 2.25
N ARG A 1186 -49.22 -3.44 1.37
CA ARG A 1186 -47.92 -4.07 1.31
C ARG A 1186 -46.87 -3.53 2.30
#